data_AF-A0A9W8XFM2-F1
#
_entry.id   AF-A0A9W8XFM2-F1
#
_cell.length_a   1.000
_cell.length_b   1.000
_cell.length_c   1.000
_cell.angle_alpha   90.00
_cell.angle_beta   90.00
_cell.angle_gamma   90.00
#
_symmetry.space_group_name_H-M   'P 1'
#
loop_
_entity.id
_entity.type
_entity.pdbx_description
1 polymer ?
#
loop_
_entity_poly.entity_id
_entity_poly.type
_entity_poly.pdbx_seq_one_letter_code
_entity_poly.pdbx_strand_id
1 'polypeptide(L)'
;MLLLAYLWKAFVATTIVAPLVAGAPSRGHKFPKLLDATASELTKGLDKGEFSSVDLVNAYIARILEVNGTLHMVTELNPDALDIAKALDAERKAGNIATNDLMNTTAGSYALRGAKVPRDATVAAKLRQAGAIILGKANLSQWANFRSSNSSNGWSAYGGQTYGAYYPKQDPSGSSSGSGVASSLGLAVASLGSETDGSIISPSDVNNLVGIKPTVGLTSRALVIPISEHQDTVGPMARTVKDAAILLQAIAGPDPADNYTSAIPFNGTLPDYLAACKLGALQGKRIGVPRNYILGQENSAPILDAFDAALDVLRDAGAIIVDNTNYTAFEQWAQSNAETIVLDSDFVANLASYLKQLTYNPTGVKSLADVRNFTQSFGPEEFPSRDTATWDEALTLNVTYGSAAEWAAYQYNQYLGGIGGILGALANYSLDAVVTPSSVSSGISAIIGAPIVTVPLGAYPANTTVRYNGRGNLVATGPNIPFGISFSGAKWSEESLVGFAFAFEQRTKVRKQVKPYLTPKTELRDVVGSTTTDCARRREHGEGIKGWASRLEEGSHHTRSSHPQYNVLHKIPFFDTATIAQLKMPNNRINKVAIVGATGHIGSHIVAELLKNGRHDITAISRQSSKATFPSGVKVAPVDYSNEDSIIEAMRGHDFLIISLSASAAPETHPTICKAAVKAGVHWIMPNAYGMDINNTKFMEENVYGPVAKKALEDVKSAGGNYIVLACSFWYEWSLAGGLDFYGIDIKNKKAVFFDDGTQKINTSTLAQCGRAVAALLDLPITKQGDKPAVEDWKNDALYVSSFLVSQRDMLDSVHKALGDSDDDWDIASEPAEERTSKALQEMYKGSFSGFAQAMYTRFFFTNGDGNYEATKGLANERLALPKEDLDAVTKWAVEKKLKDGFVYE
;
A
#
# COMPACT_ATOMS: atom_id res chain seq x y z
N MET A 1 -23.93 13.70 -36.98
CA MET A 1 -24.44 13.05 -38.20
C MET A 1 -24.32 11.55 -37.95
N LEU A 2 -25.41 10.83 -37.64
CA LEU A 2 -26.38 10.24 -38.59
C LEU A 2 -25.67 9.23 -39.53
N LEU A 3 -26.12 7.97 -39.72
CA LEU A 3 -27.51 7.46 -39.74
C LEU A 3 -27.52 5.90 -39.63
N LEU A 4 -28.46 5.30 -38.86
CA LEU A 4 -29.09 3.94 -38.86
C LEU A 4 -28.44 2.67 -39.52
N ALA A 5 -28.94 1.43 -39.38
CA ALA A 5 -29.62 0.61 -38.34
C ALA A 5 -30.09 -0.74 -39.00
N TYR A 6 -30.50 -1.73 -38.19
CA TYR A 6 -31.24 -2.97 -38.55
C TYR A 6 -30.59 -4.05 -39.45
N LEU A 7 -30.51 -5.28 -38.92
CA LEU A 7 -31.49 -6.35 -39.22
C LEU A 7 -31.33 -7.56 -38.28
N TRP A 8 -32.45 -8.13 -37.83
CA TRP A 8 -32.51 -9.26 -36.88
C TRP A 8 -33.64 -10.21 -37.28
N LYS A 9 -33.32 -11.49 -37.58
CA LYS A 9 -34.23 -12.66 -37.57
C LYS A 9 -33.36 -13.88 -37.24
N ALA A 10 -33.45 -14.50 -36.06
CA ALA A 10 -34.55 -15.32 -35.55
C ALA A 10 -34.65 -16.70 -36.22
N PHE A 11 -34.14 -17.73 -35.52
CA PHE A 11 -34.60 -19.11 -35.64
C PHE A 11 -34.59 -19.75 -34.25
N VAL A 12 -35.77 -20.17 -33.79
CA VAL A 12 -35.92 -21.00 -32.58
C VAL A 12 -36.10 -22.43 -33.03
N ALA A 13 -35.25 -23.33 -32.55
CA ALA A 13 -35.43 -24.77 -32.68
C ALA A 13 -35.08 -25.43 -31.35
N THR A 14 -36.11 -25.94 -30.67
CA THR A 14 -35.98 -26.72 -29.42
C THR A 14 -35.24 -28.02 -29.67
N THR A 15 -34.12 -28.22 -28.98
CA THR A 15 -33.49 -29.55 -28.81
C THR A 15 -33.18 -29.82 -27.36
N ILE A 16 -33.46 -31.05 -26.94
CA ILE A 16 -33.38 -31.52 -25.56
C ILE A 16 -31.91 -31.66 -25.17
N VAL A 17 -31.48 -30.94 -24.12
CA VAL A 17 -30.13 -31.10 -23.55
C VAL A 17 -30.09 -32.39 -22.74
N ALA A 18 -29.52 -33.44 -23.33
CA ALA A 18 -29.06 -34.60 -22.58
C ALA A 18 -27.91 -34.19 -21.64
N PRO A 19 -27.76 -34.83 -20.45
CA PRO A 19 -26.69 -34.48 -19.53
C PRO A 19 -25.32 -34.87 -20.14
N LEU A 20 -24.56 -33.86 -20.54
CA LEU A 20 -23.15 -34.04 -20.91
C LEU A 20 -22.37 -34.34 -19.63
N VAL A 21 -22.15 -35.63 -19.39
CA VAL A 21 -21.15 -36.11 -18.43
C VAL A 21 -19.80 -35.54 -18.85
N ALA A 22 -19.22 -34.68 -18.02
CA ALA A 22 -17.88 -34.17 -18.24
C ALA A 22 -16.90 -35.35 -18.27
N GLY A 23 -16.29 -35.59 -19.44
CA GLY A 23 -15.31 -36.66 -19.60
C GLY A 23 -14.09 -36.42 -18.71
N ALA A 24 -13.58 -37.48 -18.07
CA ALA A 24 -12.33 -37.40 -17.34
C ALA A 24 -11.19 -36.94 -18.27
N PRO A 25 -10.27 -36.06 -17.81
CA PRO A 25 -9.16 -35.59 -18.64
C PRO A 25 -8.30 -36.76 -19.12
N SER A 26 -7.88 -36.69 -20.38
CA SER A 26 -7.23 -37.80 -21.08
C SER A 26 -5.85 -38.12 -20.48
N ARG A 27 -5.53 -39.43 -20.43
CA ARG A 27 -4.21 -39.94 -20.03
C ARG A 27 -3.16 -39.58 -21.10
N GLY A 28 -2.66 -38.35 -21.09
CA GLY A 28 -1.65 -37.87 -22.06
C GLY A 28 -0.86 -36.62 -21.67
N HIS A 29 -1.36 -35.76 -20.77
CA HIS A 29 -0.66 -34.53 -20.39
C HIS A 29 0.59 -34.81 -19.53
N LYS A 30 1.74 -34.26 -19.94
CA LYS A 30 2.99 -34.24 -19.17
C LYS A 30 3.12 -32.90 -18.45
N PHE A 31 2.79 -32.87 -17.16
CA PHE A 31 3.03 -31.69 -16.31
C PHE A 31 4.53 -31.37 -16.21
N PRO A 32 4.92 -30.09 -16.05
CA PRO A 32 6.29 -29.71 -15.76
C PRO A 32 6.72 -30.26 -14.39
N LYS A 33 8.02 -30.55 -14.25
CA LYS A 33 8.63 -30.99 -12.99
C LYS A 33 8.72 -29.83 -12.01
N LEU A 34 8.10 -29.94 -10.83
CA LEU A 34 7.98 -28.81 -9.89
C LEU A 34 9.34 -28.29 -9.36
N LEU A 35 10.39 -29.10 -9.41
CA LEU A 35 11.78 -28.71 -9.10
C LEU A 35 12.35 -27.64 -10.04
N ASP A 36 11.92 -27.65 -11.32
CA ASP A 36 12.46 -26.82 -12.40
C ASP A 36 11.37 -25.95 -13.09
N ALA A 37 10.10 -26.08 -12.68
CA ALA A 37 8.97 -25.35 -13.26
C ALA A 37 9.07 -23.83 -13.03
N THR A 38 8.89 -23.08 -14.11
CA THR A 38 8.82 -21.60 -14.10
C THR A 38 7.41 -21.11 -13.80
N ALA A 39 7.27 -19.85 -13.37
CA ALA A 39 5.96 -19.23 -13.17
C ALA A 39 5.14 -19.26 -14.48
N SER A 40 5.77 -18.99 -15.63
CA SER A 40 5.07 -19.00 -16.93
C SER A 40 4.55 -20.38 -17.35
N GLU A 41 5.26 -21.47 -17.04
CA GLU A 41 4.76 -22.83 -17.29
C GLU A 41 3.60 -23.19 -16.37
N LEU A 42 3.67 -22.76 -15.11
CA LEU A 42 2.61 -23.02 -14.14
C LEU A 42 1.34 -22.22 -14.46
N THR A 43 1.46 -20.91 -14.74
CA THR A 43 0.34 -20.07 -15.21
C THR A 43 -0.31 -20.66 -16.46
N LYS A 44 0.47 -21.08 -17.48
CA LYS A 44 -0.09 -21.74 -18.67
C LYS A 44 -0.84 -23.04 -18.37
N GLY A 45 -0.46 -23.77 -17.33
CA GLY A 45 -1.19 -24.97 -16.88
C GLY A 45 -2.52 -24.61 -16.21
N LEU A 46 -2.52 -23.56 -15.37
CA LEU A 46 -3.72 -23.01 -14.73
C LEU A 46 -4.69 -22.42 -15.77
N ASP A 47 -4.22 -21.59 -16.69
CA ASP A 47 -5.02 -20.94 -17.75
C ASP A 47 -5.75 -21.94 -18.65
N LYS A 48 -5.17 -23.12 -18.85
CA LYS A 48 -5.75 -24.22 -19.62
C LYS A 48 -6.64 -25.17 -18.80
N GLY A 49 -6.67 -25.01 -17.48
CA GLY A 49 -7.31 -25.98 -16.58
C GLY A 49 -6.64 -27.36 -16.57
N GLU A 50 -5.35 -27.46 -16.93
CA GLU A 50 -4.60 -28.73 -16.86
C GLU A 50 -4.44 -29.21 -15.40
N PHE A 51 -4.42 -28.27 -14.45
CA PHE A 51 -4.53 -28.47 -13.01
C PHE A 51 -5.14 -27.22 -12.37
N SER A 52 -5.78 -27.36 -11.20
CA SER A 52 -6.27 -26.21 -10.44
C SER A 52 -5.17 -25.59 -9.60
N SER A 53 -5.39 -24.37 -9.14
CA SER A 53 -4.47 -23.74 -8.22
C SER A 53 -4.55 -24.33 -6.80
N VAL A 54 -5.56 -25.16 -6.50
CA VAL A 54 -5.63 -26.04 -5.32
C VAL A 54 -4.73 -27.27 -5.47
N ASP A 55 -4.67 -27.88 -6.65
CA ASP A 55 -3.77 -29.02 -6.92
C ASP A 55 -2.31 -28.61 -6.74
N LEU A 56 -1.95 -27.42 -7.22
CA LEU A 56 -0.60 -26.87 -7.07
C LEU A 56 -0.23 -26.61 -5.60
N VAL A 57 -1.16 -26.10 -4.78
CA VAL A 57 -0.94 -25.91 -3.33
C VAL A 57 -0.81 -27.25 -2.60
N ASN A 58 -1.68 -28.22 -2.91
CA ASN A 58 -1.57 -29.57 -2.34
C ASN A 58 -0.23 -30.25 -2.71
N ALA A 59 0.21 -30.12 -3.96
CA ALA A 59 1.50 -30.64 -4.42
C ALA A 59 2.66 -29.97 -3.67
N TYR A 60 2.66 -28.65 -3.51
CA TYR A 60 3.69 -27.96 -2.73
C TYR A 60 3.67 -28.33 -1.24
N ILE A 61 2.50 -28.40 -0.59
CA ILE A 61 2.38 -28.83 0.81
C ILE A 61 2.94 -30.26 0.99
N ALA A 62 2.59 -31.19 0.10
CA ALA A 62 3.12 -32.55 0.13
C ALA A 62 4.65 -32.58 -0.04
N ARG A 63 5.20 -31.82 -1.00
CA ARG A 63 6.65 -31.67 -1.19
C ARG A 63 7.34 -31.07 0.04
N ILE A 64 6.73 -30.09 0.72
CA ILE A 64 7.26 -29.52 1.97
C ILE A 64 7.32 -30.61 3.04
N LEU A 65 6.24 -31.35 3.26
CA LEU A 65 6.17 -32.41 4.28
C LEU A 65 7.17 -33.56 4.04
N GLU A 66 7.51 -33.86 2.78
CA GLU A 66 8.54 -34.86 2.44
C GLU A 66 9.96 -34.51 2.89
N VAL A 67 10.32 -33.23 2.97
CA VAL A 67 11.72 -32.79 3.23
C VAL A 67 11.91 -31.87 4.44
N ASN A 68 10.86 -31.23 4.96
CA ASN A 68 10.98 -30.27 6.07
C ASN A 68 11.48 -30.94 7.37
N GLY A 69 11.21 -32.24 7.56
CA GLY A 69 11.73 -33.02 8.70
C GLY A 69 13.25 -33.29 8.66
N THR A 70 13.92 -32.97 7.54
CA THR A 70 15.38 -33.11 7.37
C THR A 70 16.07 -31.75 7.20
N LEU A 71 15.40 -30.80 6.56
CA LEU A 71 16.00 -29.52 6.14
C LEU A 71 15.42 -28.28 6.85
N HIS A 72 14.32 -28.41 7.61
CA HIS A 72 13.73 -27.37 8.47
C HIS A 72 13.56 -25.97 7.85
N MET A 73 13.15 -25.91 6.58
CA MET A 73 13.09 -24.66 5.81
C MET A 73 11.76 -23.89 5.95
N VAL A 74 10.67 -24.55 6.33
CA VAL A 74 9.35 -23.94 6.56
C VAL A 74 9.00 -24.05 8.05
N THR A 75 8.79 -22.90 8.71
CA THR A 75 8.40 -22.86 10.14
C THR A 75 6.90 -23.06 10.31
N GLU A 76 6.10 -22.46 9.44
CA GLU A 76 4.64 -22.53 9.48
C GLU A 76 4.09 -22.68 8.07
N LEU A 77 3.15 -23.62 7.90
CA LEU A 77 2.24 -23.61 6.76
C LEU A 77 1.06 -22.70 7.09
N ASN A 78 0.61 -21.93 6.11
CA ASN A 78 -0.61 -21.14 6.25
C ASN A 78 -1.81 -22.11 6.36
N PRO A 79 -2.55 -22.17 7.48
CA PRO A 79 -3.69 -23.09 7.62
C PRO A 79 -4.78 -22.78 6.61
N ASP A 80 -4.93 -21.50 6.26
CA ASP A 80 -5.89 -21.02 5.28
C ASP A 80 -5.44 -21.30 3.84
N ALA A 81 -4.19 -21.75 3.59
CA ALA A 81 -3.60 -21.90 2.26
C ALA A 81 -4.48 -22.62 1.25
N LEU A 82 -5.26 -23.62 1.68
CA LEU A 82 -6.14 -24.40 0.81
C LEU A 82 -7.52 -23.76 0.59
N ASP A 83 -8.01 -22.95 1.52
CA ASP A 83 -9.29 -22.23 1.35
C ASP A 83 -9.06 -20.91 0.63
N ILE A 84 -7.97 -20.21 0.97
CA ILE A 84 -7.25 -19.28 0.10
C ILE A 84 -7.03 -19.96 -1.25
N ALA A 85 -6.57 -21.22 -1.36
CA ALA A 85 -6.38 -21.81 -2.69
C ALA A 85 -7.69 -21.90 -3.49
N LYS A 86 -8.77 -22.45 -2.91
CA LYS A 86 -10.08 -22.67 -3.58
C LYS A 86 -10.78 -21.38 -3.95
N ALA A 87 -10.90 -20.46 -2.98
CA ALA A 87 -11.51 -19.17 -3.23
C ALA A 87 -10.72 -18.45 -4.33
N LEU A 88 -9.42 -18.74 -4.44
CA LEU A 88 -8.49 -17.88 -5.15
C LEU A 88 -7.80 -18.56 -6.36
N ASP A 89 -8.37 -19.68 -6.81
CA ASP A 89 -8.78 -19.81 -8.21
C ASP A 89 -9.67 -18.60 -8.67
N ALA A 90 -9.96 -17.64 -7.76
CA ALA A 90 -10.05 -16.17 -7.94
C ALA A 90 -9.23 -15.21 -6.94
N GLU A 91 -7.86 -15.28 -6.81
CA GLU A 91 -6.82 -14.22 -6.34
C GLU A 91 -6.21 -14.06 -4.82
N ARG A 92 -4.91 -14.39 -4.42
CA ARG A 92 -4.30 -14.67 -3.01
C ARG A 92 -3.07 -13.89 -2.35
N LYS A 93 -2.69 -14.07 -1.01
CA LYS A 93 -1.25 -14.19 -0.43
C LYS A 93 -0.84 -14.67 1.07
N ALA A 94 -0.05 -13.91 1.93
CA ALA A 94 1.31 -14.27 2.56
C ALA A 94 2.05 -13.55 3.76
N GLY A 95 3.13 -14.15 4.34
CA GLY A 95 4.48 -13.64 3.92
C GLY A 95 5.78 -13.51 4.76
N ASN A 96 5.91 -13.88 6.04
CA ASN A 96 7.08 -13.61 6.94
C ASN A 96 7.30 -12.13 7.30
N ILE A 97 7.64 -11.26 6.34
CA ILE A 97 6.97 -9.98 6.10
C ILE A 97 5.53 -10.08 6.62
N ALA A 98 5.06 -9.12 7.44
CA ALA A 98 3.88 -9.39 8.27
C ALA A 98 2.62 -9.71 7.46
N THR A 99 1.84 -10.69 7.95
CA THR A 99 0.44 -10.87 7.54
C THR A 99 -0.50 -10.57 8.69
N ASN A 100 -1.69 -10.11 8.30
CA ASN A 100 -2.88 -10.13 9.14
C ASN A 100 -3.75 -11.34 8.78
N ASP A 101 -3.19 -12.54 8.95
CA ASP A 101 -3.86 -13.85 8.86
C ASP A 101 -3.45 -14.74 10.05
N LEU A 102 -3.71 -16.05 9.98
CA LEU A 102 -3.46 -16.96 11.10
C LEU A 102 -1.98 -17.34 11.31
N MET A 103 -1.06 -16.91 10.44
CA MET A 103 0.38 -17.17 10.59
C MET A 103 1.07 -16.14 11.49
N ASN A 104 2.11 -16.56 12.21
CA ASN A 104 2.91 -15.66 13.03
C ASN A 104 3.96 -14.88 12.20
N THR A 105 4.44 -13.78 12.75
CA THR A 105 5.61 -13.03 12.25
C THR A 105 6.58 -12.84 13.41
N THR A 106 7.54 -13.76 13.53
CA THR A 106 8.30 -13.98 14.78
C THR A 106 9.75 -13.53 14.77
N ALA A 107 10.32 -13.20 13.59
CA ALA A 107 11.76 -13.18 13.35
C ALA A 107 12.51 -14.45 13.85
N GLY A 108 11.79 -15.59 13.96
CA GLY A 108 12.31 -16.84 14.50
C GLY A 108 12.39 -16.90 16.04
N SER A 109 11.85 -15.93 16.76
CA SER A 109 11.89 -15.86 18.23
C SER A 109 10.52 -16.10 18.87
N TYR A 110 10.52 -16.73 20.04
CA TYR A 110 9.33 -16.85 20.89
C TYR A 110 8.87 -15.51 21.45
N ALA A 111 9.74 -14.49 21.50
CA ALA A 111 9.40 -13.14 21.95
C ALA A 111 8.22 -12.51 21.16
N LEU A 112 8.03 -12.92 19.90
CA LEU A 112 6.97 -12.44 19.01
C LEU A 112 5.95 -13.52 18.63
N ARG A 113 5.99 -14.71 19.24
CA ARG A 113 5.01 -15.76 18.97
C ARG A 113 3.63 -15.33 19.46
N GLY A 114 2.64 -15.34 18.55
CA GLY A 114 1.28 -14.87 18.81
C GLY A 114 1.09 -13.36 18.72
N ALA A 115 2.13 -12.57 18.41
CA ALA A 115 2.00 -11.14 18.14
C ALA A 115 1.20 -10.89 16.85
N LYS A 116 0.42 -9.80 16.82
CA LYS A 116 -0.43 -9.41 15.68
C LYS A 116 -0.12 -8.00 15.20
N VAL A 117 -0.23 -7.84 13.88
CA VAL A 117 -0.07 -6.57 13.16
C VAL A 117 -1.44 -6.00 12.77
N PRO A 118 -1.54 -4.69 12.45
CA PRO A 118 -2.80 -4.06 12.06
C PRO A 118 -3.25 -4.42 10.63
N ARG A 119 -2.33 -4.87 9.79
CA ARG A 119 -2.54 -5.18 8.36
C ARG A 119 -1.39 -6.03 7.83
N ASP A 120 -1.53 -6.55 6.62
CA ASP A 120 -0.38 -7.05 5.86
C ASP A 120 0.67 -5.92 5.69
N ALA A 121 1.94 -6.30 5.80
CA ALA A 121 3.05 -5.50 5.33
C ALA A 121 2.91 -5.21 3.83
N THR A 122 3.42 -4.08 3.35
CA THR A 122 2.95 -3.58 2.05
C THR A 122 3.33 -4.49 0.88
N VAL A 123 4.51 -5.09 0.88
CA VAL A 123 4.87 -6.11 -0.13
C VAL A 123 4.02 -7.40 0.05
N ALA A 124 3.64 -7.75 1.28
CA ALA A 124 2.62 -8.76 1.62
C ALA A 124 1.16 -8.34 1.34
N ALA A 125 0.90 -7.09 0.94
CA ALA A 125 -0.36 -6.64 0.33
C ALA A 125 -0.28 -6.58 -1.21
N LYS A 126 0.83 -6.11 -1.81
CA LYS A 126 0.96 -5.92 -3.27
C LYS A 126 0.81 -7.20 -4.13
N LEU A 127 1.58 -8.28 -3.92
CA LEU A 127 1.25 -9.55 -4.64
C LEU A 127 -0.16 -10.15 -4.30
N ARG A 128 -1.04 -9.54 -3.45
CA ARG A 128 -2.40 -10.05 -3.07
C ARG A 128 -3.37 -9.56 -4.11
N GLN A 129 -3.30 -8.25 -4.30
CA GLN A 129 -3.74 -7.55 -5.49
C GLN A 129 -3.19 -8.17 -6.80
N ALA A 130 -1.99 -8.78 -6.80
CA ALA A 130 -1.46 -9.54 -7.94
C ALA A 130 -1.77 -11.07 -7.92
N GLY A 131 -2.58 -11.56 -6.98
CA GLY A 131 -3.14 -12.92 -6.99
C GLY A 131 -2.28 -14.08 -6.47
N ALA A 132 -1.07 -13.87 -5.95
CA ALA A 132 -0.09 -14.93 -5.67
C ALA A 132 -0.30 -15.66 -4.32
N ILE A 133 -0.52 -16.99 -4.28
CA ILE A 133 -0.64 -17.71 -2.98
C ILE A 133 0.66 -17.60 -2.23
N ILE A 134 0.58 -17.49 -0.91
CA ILE A 134 1.71 -17.90 -0.09
C ILE A 134 1.29 -18.95 0.93
N LEU A 135 2.13 -19.97 0.87
CA LEU A 135 1.95 -21.30 1.42
C LEU A 135 2.33 -21.34 2.90
N GLY A 136 3.10 -20.35 3.37
CA GLY A 136 3.65 -20.35 4.73
C GLY A 136 4.68 -19.25 4.99
N LYS A 137 5.38 -19.42 6.12
CA LYS A 137 6.50 -18.60 6.59
C LYS A 137 7.79 -19.43 6.44
N ALA A 138 8.82 -18.87 5.81
CA ALA A 138 10.14 -19.49 5.75
C ALA A 138 10.92 -19.31 7.06
N ASN A 139 11.82 -20.24 7.38
CA ASN A 139 12.78 -20.08 8.47
C ASN A 139 13.91 -19.09 8.09
N LEU A 140 14.56 -18.51 9.09
CA LEU A 140 15.63 -17.52 8.94
C LEU A 140 16.72 -17.71 10.00
N SER A 141 17.91 -17.15 9.78
CA SER A 141 18.82 -16.83 10.88
C SER A 141 18.08 -15.86 11.81
N GLN A 142 17.88 -16.22 13.07
CA GLN A 142 17.02 -15.48 13.99
C GLN A 142 17.36 -13.98 14.04
N TRP A 143 16.33 -13.12 14.11
CA TRP A 143 16.48 -11.66 14.08
C TRP A 143 17.36 -11.17 12.92
N ALA A 144 17.12 -11.71 11.73
CA ALA A 144 17.90 -11.45 10.52
C ALA A 144 19.42 -11.66 10.67
N ASN A 145 19.83 -12.62 11.52
CA ASN A 145 21.20 -12.88 11.99
C ASN A 145 21.79 -11.81 12.94
N PHE A 146 21.09 -10.72 13.18
CA PHE A 146 21.50 -9.61 14.05
C PHE A 146 21.09 -9.91 15.50
N ARG A 147 21.72 -10.92 16.11
CA ARG A 147 21.54 -11.30 17.53
C ARG A 147 22.86 -11.54 18.27
N SER A 148 23.75 -12.33 17.68
CA SER A 148 24.77 -13.05 18.43
C SER A 148 26.09 -13.18 17.69
N SER A 149 27.20 -13.07 18.42
CA SER A 149 28.55 -13.31 17.89
C SER A 149 28.77 -14.76 17.44
N ASN A 150 28.03 -15.70 18.05
CA ASN A 150 28.18 -17.14 17.84
C ASN A 150 27.00 -17.80 17.10
N SER A 151 26.36 -17.05 16.19
CA SER A 151 25.17 -17.48 15.44
C SER A 151 25.37 -18.78 14.62
N SER A 152 24.29 -19.28 14.02
CA SER A 152 24.37 -20.24 12.92
C SER A 152 23.34 -19.86 11.87
N ASN A 153 23.81 -19.72 10.63
CA ASN A 153 22.97 -19.38 9.50
C ASN A 153 21.75 -20.32 9.40
N GLY A 154 20.56 -19.75 9.25
CA GLY A 154 19.31 -20.49 9.14
C GLY A 154 18.82 -21.16 10.42
N TRP A 155 19.45 -20.94 11.59
CA TRP A 155 18.86 -21.33 12.86
C TRP A 155 17.97 -20.24 13.43
N SER A 156 16.83 -20.66 13.98
CA SER A 156 16.08 -19.87 14.95
C SER A 156 15.49 -20.73 16.07
N ALA A 157 15.28 -20.16 17.25
CA ALA A 157 14.68 -20.88 18.39
C ALA A 157 13.29 -21.45 18.05
N TYR A 158 12.54 -20.73 17.21
CA TYR A 158 11.21 -21.15 16.77
C TYR A 158 11.25 -22.19 15.63
N GLY A 159 12.15 -22.02 14.65
CA GLY A 159 12.18 -22.84 13.44
C GLY A 159 13.17 -24.01 13.46
N GLY A 160 14.08 -24.07 14.43
CA GLY A 160 15.23 -24.97 14.40
C GLY A 160 16.27 -24.56 13.35
N GLN A 161 17.18 -25.49 13.04
CA GLN A 161 18.29 -25.30 12.11
C GLN A 161 17.89 -25.67 10.66
N THR A 162 17.78 -24.67 9.79
CA THR A 162 17.66 -24.88 8.33
C THR A 162 18.96 -25.49 7.78
N TYR A 163 18.87 -26.38 6.78
CA TYR A 163 20.03 -26.92 6.07
C TYR A 163 19.93 -26.71 4.56
N GLY A 164 21.07 -26.43 3.92
CA GLY A 164 21.17 -26.37 2.47
C GLY A 164 20.95 -27.74 1.80
N ALA A 165 20.48 -27.73 0.56
CA ALA A 165 20.02 -28.93 -0.14
C ALA A 165 21.07 -29.59 -1.07
N TYR A 166 22.28 -29.05 -1.17
CA TYR A 166 23.30 -29.49 -2.13
C TYR A 166 24.44 -30.32 -1.52
N TYR A 167 24.65 -30.25 -0.20
CA TYR A 167 25.49 -31.17 0.55
C TYR A 167 24.91 -31.50 1.95
N PRO A 168 25.12 -32.70 2.53
CA PRO A 168 24.66 -33.01 3.88
C PRO A 168 25.18 -32.03 4.94
N LYS A 169 24.29 -31.53 5.81
CA LYS A 169 24.56 -30.47 6.79
C LYS A 169 25.11 -29.17 6.19
N GLN A 170 24.89 -28.91 4.90
CA GLN A 170 25.28 -27.65 4.26
C GLN A 170 24.76 -26.43 5.04
N ASP A 171 25.62 -25.44 5.21
CA ASP A 171 25.25 -24.10 5.65
C ASP A 171 24.36 -23.44 4.57
N PRO A 172 23.09 -23.09 4.86
CA PRO A 172 22.19 -22.51 3.87
C PRO A 172 22.51 -21.03 3.59
N SER A 173 23.55 -20.47 4.22
CA SER A 173 23.74 -19.03 4.45
C SER A 173 22.49 -18.39 5.05
N GLY A 174 22.44 -17.06 5.11
CA GLY A 174 21.34 -16.34 5.73
C GLY A 174 21.42 -14.83 5.51
N SER A 175 20.47 -14.07 6.04
CA SER A 175 19.41 -14.53 6.95
C SER A 175 18.19 -15.17 6.28
N SER A 176 17.92 -14.95 4.98
CA SER A 176 16.76 -15.54 4.26
C SER A 176 16.93 -17.03 3.89
N SER A 177 17.45 -17.83 4.81
CA SER A 177 17.90 -19.22 4.63
C SER A 177 16.78 -20.15 4.13
N GLY A 178 15.62 -20.13 4.80
CA GLY A 178 14.49 -20.98 4.45
C GLY A 178 13.89 -20.61 3.10
N SER A 179 13.88 -19.31 2.74
CA SER A 179 13.46 -18.83 1.43
C SER A 179 14.38 -19.37 0.32
N GLY A 180 15.71 -19.33 0.54
CA GLY A 180 16.70 -19.93 -0.35
C GLY A 180 16.47 -21.43 -0.57
N VAL A 181 16.35 -22.21 0.51
CA VAL A 181 16.15 -23.67 0.41
C VAL A 181 14.80 -24.02 -0.23
N ALA A 182 13.71 -23.34 0.17
CA ALA A 182 12.36 -23.63 -0.31
C ALA A 182 12.18 -23.31 -1.80
N SER A 183 12.68 -22.16 -2.27
CA SER A 183 12.65 -21.80 -3.68
C SER A 183 13.53 -22.73 -4.52
N SER A 184 14.67 -23.17 -4.00
CA SER A 184 15.59 -24.06 -4.73
C SER A 184 15.05 -25.47 -4.90
N LEU A 185 14.30 -26.00 -3.93
CA LEU A 185 13.68 -27.33 -4.02
C LEU A 185 12.33 -27.36 -4.74
N GLY A 186 11.83 -26.21 -5.21
CA GLY A 186 10.50 -26.13 -5.82
C GLY A 186 9.41 -26.47 -4.80
N LEU A 187 9.51 -25.88 -3.60
CA LEU A 187 8.47 -25.93 -2.55
C LEU A 187 7.52 -24.73 -2.62
N ALA A 188 7.89 -23.72 -3.40
CA ALA A 188 7.05 -22.61 -3.84
C ALA A 188 7.48 -22.20 -5.27
N VAL A 189 6.67 -21.39 -5.95
CA VAL A 189 7.05 -20.82 -7.26
C VAL A 189 8.32 -19.97 -7.11
N ALA A 190 8.33 -19.09 -6.10
CA ALA A 190 9.44 -18.28 -5.65
C ALA A 190 9.17 -17.84 -4.19
N SER A 191 10.11 -17.13 -3.58
CA SER A 191 10.00 -16.59 -2.22
C SER A 191 10.44 -15.13 -2.18
N LEU A 192 10.08 -14.43 -1.11
CA LEU A 192 10.73 -13.17 -0.74
C LEU A 192 11.80 -13.42 0.32
N GLY A 193 12.82 -12.58 0.32
CA GLY A 193 13.76 -12.41 1.42
C GLY A 193 13.91 -10.93 1.76
N SER A 194 14.58 -10.65 2.87
CA SER A 194 14.98 -9.30 3.27
C SER A 194 16.50 -9.22 3.35
N GLU A 195 17.07 -8.10 2.90
CA GLU A 195 18.52 -7.87 2.99
C GLU A 195 18.84 -6.51 3.60
N THR A 196 19.65 -6.56 4.67
CA THR A 196 20.40 -5.44 5.25
C THR A 196 21.80 -5.43 4.62
N ASP A 197 22.55 -6.52 4.82
CA ASP A 197 23.71 -6.93 4.02
C ASP A 197 23.65 -8.46 3.81
N GLY A 198 23.96 -8.91 2.60
CA GLY A 198 24.07 -10.31 2.14
C GLY A 198 22.83 -11.20 2.23
N SER A 199 21.78 -10.81 2.98
CA SER A 199 20.72 -11.71 3.44
C SER A 199 19.68 -12.19 2.41
N ILE A 200 19.74 -11.74 1.16
CA ILE A 200 19.08 -12.30 -0.04
C ILE A 200 20.13 -12.93 -0.96
N ILE A 201 21.24 -12.22 -1.19
CA ILE A 201 22.27 -12.61 -2.17
C ILE A 201 23.03 -13.86 -1.73
N SER A 202 23.55 -13.89 -0.50
CA SER A 202 24.31 -15.03 0.04
C SER A 202 23.50 -16.33 0.18
N PRO A 203 22.25 -16.34 0.69
CA PRO A 203 21.42 -17.54 0.63
C PRO A 203 20.94 -17.88 -0.79
N SER A 204 21.02 -16.99 -1.78
CA SER A 204 20.77 -17.35 -3.19
C SER A 204 21.99 -18.03 -3.83
N ASP A 205 23.19 -17.48 -3.58
CA ASP A 205 24.50 -18.02 -3.95
C ASP A 205 24.65 -19.50 -3.56
N VAL A 206 24.58 -19.81 -2.27
CA VAL A 206 24.77 -21.18 -1.76
C VAL A 206 23.56 -22.09 -1.95
N ASN A 207 22.42 -21.61 -2.47
CA ASN A 207 21.28 -22.46 -2.82
C ASN A 207 20.97 -22.51 -4.32
N ASN A 208 21.90 -22.12 -5.21
CA ASN A 208 21.75 -22.26 -6.67
C ASN A 208 20.50 -21.53 -7.21
N LEU A 209 20.28 -20.29 -6.72
CA LEU A 209 19.13 -19.45 -7.07
C LEU A 209 19.54 -18.14 -7.72
N VAL A 210 18.54 -17.47 -8.29
CA VAL A 210 18.58 -16.04 -8.55
C VAL A 210 18.05 -15.30 -7.34
N GLY A 211 18.79 -14.27 -6.90
CA GLY A 211 18.36 -13.33 -5.87
C GLY A 211 18.47 -11.90 -6.41
N ILE A 212 17.46 -11.08 -6.19
CA ILE A 212 17.53 -9.64 -6.47
C ILE A 212 17.44 -8.90 -5.13
N LYS A 213 18.52 -8.19 -4.78
CA LYS A 213 18.48 -7.13 -3.77
C LYS A 213 18.21 -5.81 -4.51
N PRO A 214 17.01 -5.23 -4.42
CA PRO A 214 16.74 -3.97 -5.10
C PRO A 214 17.39 -2.79 -4.35
N THR A 215 17.33 -1.60 -4.95
CA THR A 215 17.69 -0.33 -4.31
C THR A 215 16.85 -0.15 -3.05
N VAL A 216 17.45 0.34 -1.97
CA VAL A 216 16.72 0.68 -0.74
C VAL A 216 15.72 1.77 -1.07
N GLY A 217 14.43 1.49 -0.85
CA GLY A 217 13.31 2.33 -1.26
C GLY A 217 12.61 1.89 -2.55
N LEU A 218 13.11 0.96 -3.37
CA LEU A 218 12.33 0.48 -4.53
C LEU A 218 11.14 -0.39 -4.10
N THR A 219 11.30 -1.14 -3.01
CA THR A 219 10.28 -1.98 -2.39
C THR A 219 10.03 -1.52 -0.95
N SER A 220 8.79 -1.62 -0.49
CA SER A 220 8.42 -1.18 0.86
C SER A 220 8.81 -2.19 1.94
N ARG A 221 9.23 -1.65 3.08
CA ARG A 221 9.64 -2.35 4.29
C ARG A 221 8.63 -2.17 5.42
N ALA A 222 7.50 -1.48 5.15
CA ALA A 222 6.46 -1.23 6.15
C ALA A 222 5.89 -2.56 6.70
N LEU A 223 5.99 -2.74 8.02
CA LEU A 223 5.69 -3.97 8.77
C LEU A 223 6.55 -5.20 8.41
N VAL A 224 7.75 -4.99 7.89
CA VAL A 224 8.86 -5.95 8.01
C VAL A 224 9.55 -5.70 9.35
N ILE A 225 10.01 -6.76 10.03
CA ILE A 225 10.81 -6.61 11.25
C ILE A 225 12.19 -6.08 10.82
N PRO A 226 12.60 -4.86 11.24
CA PRO A 226 13.75 -4.19 10.66
C PRO A 226 15.07 -4.55 11.36
N ILE A 227 16.18 -4.34 10.65
CA ILE A 227 17.50 -4.06 11.23
C ILE A 227 17.84 -2.57 11.04
N SER A 228 17.94 -2.11 9.79
CA SER A 228 18.37 -0.74 9.48
C SER A 228 17.54 -0.11 8.37
N GLU A 229 16.92 1.04 8.62
CA GLU A 229 16.25 1.82 7.58
C GLU A 229 17.21 2.37 6.52
N HIS A 230 18.52 2.44 6.77
CA HIS A 230 19.50 2.87 5.76
C HIS A 230 19.83 1.75 4.76
N GLN A 231 19.70 0.48 5.14
CA GLN A 231 20.18 -0.67 4.35
C GLN A 231 19.11 -1.72 4.00
N ASP A 232 18.07 -1.87 4.83
CA ASP A 232 17.04 -2.89 4.65
C ASP A 232 16.28 -2.72 3.33
N THR A 233 16.02 -3.85 2.67
CA THR A 233 15.15 -3.92 1.50
C THR A 233 14.51 -5.31 1.37
N VAL A 234 13.36 -5.42 0.69
CA VAL A 234 12.71 -6.70 0.40
C VAL A 234 12.88 -7.06 -1.08
N GLY A 235 13.35 -8.27 -1.36
CA GLY A 235 13.65 -8.71 -2.72
C GLY A 235 13.25 -10.16 -3.00
N PRO A 236 13.04 -10.51 -4.28
CA PRO A 236 12.67 -11.85 -4.70
C PRO A 236 13.87 -12.80 -4.76
N MET A 237 13.61 -14.06 -4.39
CA MET A 237 14.50 -15.21 -4.58
C MET A 237 13.76 -16.26 -5.40
N ALA A 238 14.27 -16.62 -6.57
CA ALA A 238 13.59 -17.48 -7.53
C ALA A 238 14.54 -18.36 -8.33
N ARG A 239 14.00 -19.40 -8.98
CA ARG A 239 14.78 -20.35 -9.78
C ARG A 239 15.26 -19.79 -11.12
N THR A 240 14.66 -18.70 -11.59
CA THR A 240 15.10 -18.00 -12.81
C THR A 240 15.02 -16.49 -12.65
N VAL A 241 15.83 -15.75 -13.44
CA VAL A 241 15.81 -14.28 -13.49
C VAL A 241 14.43 -13.76 -13.90
N LYS A 242 13.77 -14.47 -14.82
CA LYS A 242 12.43 -14.09 -15.27
C LYS A 242 11.38 -14.23 -14.16
N ASP A 243 11.44 -15.30 -13.37
CA ASP A 243 10.54 -15.48 -12.22
C ASP A 243 10.82 -14.44 -11.13
N ALA A 244 12.09 -14.12 -10.87
CA ALA A 244 12.48 -13.05 -9.93
C ALA A 244 11.98 -11.67 -10.40
N ALA A 245 12.11 -11.36 -11.69
CA ALA A 245 11.63 -10.11 -12.28
C ALA A 245 10.10 -9.96 -12.19
N ILE A 246 9.33 -11.05 -12.37
CA ILE A 246 7.87 -11.06 -12.18
C ILE A 246 7.52 -10.68 -10.73
N LEU A 247 8.21 -11.25 -9.74
CA LEU A 247 7.96 -10.90 -8.34
C LEU A 247 8.38 -9.45 -8.04
N LEU A 248 9.51 -8.98 -8.57
CA LEU A 248 9.96 -7.59 -8.39
C LEU A 248 8.91 -6.61 -8.94
N GLN A 249 8.41 -6.84 -10.15
CA GLN A 249 7.35 -6.02 -10.77
C GLN A 249 6.11 -5.90 -9.88
N ALA A 250 5.77 -6.98 -9.17
CA ALA A 250 4.60 -7.03 -8.30
C ALA A 250 4.81 -6.41 -6.92
N ILE A 251 6.05 -6.17 -6.44
CA ILE A 251 6.31 -5.58 -5.11
C ILE A 251 6.90 -4.17 -5.14
N ALA A 252 7.53 -3.77 -6.25
CA ALA A 252 8.14 -2.47 -6.44
C ALA A 252 7.13 -1.30 -6.40
N GLY A 253 7.61 -0.09 -6.17
CA GLY A 253 6.83 1.15 -6.23
C GLY A 253 6.49 1.77 -4.87
N PRO A 254 6.00 3.03 -4.89
CA PRO A 254 5.83 3.84 -3.70
C PRO A 254 4.86 3.24 -2.67
N ASP A 255 5.09 3.57 -1.40
CA ASP A 255 4.26 3.27 -0.25
C ASP A 255 4.36 4.41 0.78
N PRO A 256 3.27 5.15 1.06
CA PRO A 256 3.25 6.19 2.09
C PRO A 256 3.61 5.70 3.50
N ALA A 257 3.58 4.40 3.77
CA ALA A 257 4.03 3.81 5.04
C ALA A 257 5.55 3.53 5.10
N ASP A 258 6.30 3.83 4.04
CA ASP A 258 7.76 3.71 3.99
C ASP A 258 8.35 4.89 3.19
N ASN A 259 8.87 5.89 3.91
CA ASN A 259 9.38 7.15 3.35
C ASN A 259 10.54 6.96 2.35
N TYR A 260 11.36 5.90 2.46
CA TYR A 260 12.42 5.65 1.49
C TYR A 260 11.86 5.39 0.08
N THR A 261 10.60 4.97 -0.03
CA THR A 261 9.95 4.76 -1.32
C THR A 261 9.53 6.04 -2.05
N SER A 262 9.62 7.21 -1.41
CA SER A 262 9.45 8.50 -2.10
C SER A 262 10.66 8.88 -2.95
N ALA A 263 11.80 8.19 -2.80
CA ALA A 263 13.01 8.42 -3.57
C ALA A 263 13.00 7.78 -4.98
N ILE A 264 11.95 7.02 -5.32
CA ILE A 264 11.79 6.36 -6.63
C ILE A 264 11.66 7.41 -7.74
N PRO A 265 12.59 7.50 -8.71
CA PRO A 265 12.70 8.65 -9.62
C PRO A 265 11.80 8.57 -10.87
N PHE A 266 10.98 7.52 -11.00
CA PHE A 266 10.35 7.17 -12.28
C PHE A 266 9.02 7.89 -12.59
N ASN A 267 8.74 9.04 -11.96
CA ASN A 267 7.58 9.90 -12.24
C ASN A 267 6.22 9.15 -12.38
N GLY A 268 5.99 8.16 -11.52
CA GLY A 268 4.74 7.38 -11.47
C GLY A 268 4.68 6.13 -12.37
N THR A 269 5.64 5.89 -13.26
CA THR A 269 5.70 4.69 -14.11
C THR A 269 6.96 3.89 -13.85
N LEU A 270 6.84 2.74 -13.16
CA LEU A 270 7.98 1.86 -12.91
C LEU A 270 8.53 1.25 -14.22
N PRO A 271 9.84 0.94 -14.28
CA PRO A 271 10.40 0.09 -15.34
C PRO A 271 9.69 -1.26 -15.46
N ASP A 272 9.70 -1.82 -16.68
CA ASP A 272 9.20 -3.17 -16.94
C ASP A 272 10.36 -4.18 -16.84
N TYR A 273 10.58 -4.66 -15.61
CA TYR A 273 11.61 -5.65 -15.28
C TYR A 273 11.40 -6.96 -16.05
N LEU A 274 10.17 -7.29 -16.44
CA LEU A 274 9.87 -8.47 -17.25
C LEU A 274 10.28 -8.28 -18.71
N ALA A 275 10.03 -7.11 -19.29
CA ALA A 275 10.46 -6.75 -20.64
C ALA A 275 11.97 -6.52 -20.75
N ALA A 276 12.67 -6.31 -19.64
CA ALA A 276 14.14 -6.28 -19.60
C ALA A 276 14.79 -7.64 -19.92
N CYS A 277 14.08 -8.76 -19.71
CA CYS A 277 14.56 -10.12 -19.93
C CYS A 277 14.77 -10.44 -21.43
N LYS A 278 15.84 -9.91 -22.03
CA LYS A 278 16.19 -10.01 -23.46
C LYS A 278 17.57 -10.66 -23.65
N LEU A 279 17.69 -11.59 -24.60
CA LEU A 279 18.96 -12.30 -24.87
C LEU A 279 20.11 -11.38 -25.31
N GLY A 280 19.79 -10.23 -25.92
CA GLY A 280 20.75 -9.23 -26.37
C GLY A 280 21.02 -8.10 -25.36
N ALA A 281 20.55 -8.19 -24.11
CA ALA A 281 20.66 -7.10 -23.14
C ALA A 281 22.11 -6.71 -22.80
N LEU A 282 23.08 -7.61 -22.99
CA LEU A 282 24.52 -7.37 -22.79
C LEU A 282 25.22 -6.73 -24.00
N GLN A 283 24.55 -6.59 -25.15
CA GLN A 283 25.18 -6.12 -26.39
C GLN A 283 25.66 -4.66 -26.26
N GLY A 284 26.98 -4.44 -26.41
CA GLY A 284 27.63 -3.14 -26.28
C GLY A 284 27.78 -2.63 -24.85
N LYS A 285 27.40 -3.42 -23.84
CA LYS A 285 27.37 -3.00 -22.43
C LYS A 285 28.74 -3.07 -21.78
N ARG A 286 29.10 -2.05 -21.02
CA ARG A 286 30.41 -1.94 -20.35
C ARG A 286 30.30 -2.48 -18.93
N ILE A 287 30.94 -3.62 -18.68
CA ILE A 287 30.84 -4.37 -17.42
C ILE A 287 32.20 -4.36 -16.74
N GLY A 288 32.29 -3.77 -15.55
CA GLY A 288 33.53 -3.65 -14.79
C GLY A 288 33.85 -4.85 -13.91
N VAL A 289 35.14 -5.11 -13.69
CA VAL A 289 35.65 -6.11 -12.74
C VAL A 289 36.53 -5.42 -11.68
N PRO A 290 36.02 -5.18 -10.46
CA PRO A 290 36.75 -4.49 -9.39
C PRO A 290 37.72 -5.46 -8.68
N ARG A 291 38.88 -5.71 -9.30
CA ARG A 291 39.83 -6.74 -8.87
C ARG A 291 40.33 -6.57 -7.44
N ASN A 292 40.58 -5.34 -6.96
CA ASN A 292 41.02 -5.14 -5.57
C ASN A 292 39.96 -5.58 -4.56
N TYR A 293 38.68 -5.31 -4.83
CA TYR A 293 37.56 -5.71 -3.98
C TYR A 293 37.32 -7.23 -3.99
N ILE A 294 37.51 -7.89 -5.14
CA ILE A 294 37.36 -9.35 -5.29
C ILE A 294 38.51 -10.10 -4.61
N LEU A 295 39.75 -9.65 -4.79
CA LEU A 295 40.96 -10.33 -4.29
C LEU A 295 41.32 -9.96 -2.85
N GLY A 296 40.82 -8.82 -2.35
CA GLY A 296 41.00 -8.40 -0.95
C GLY A 296 40.00 -9.01 0.04
N GLN A 297 39.18 -9.95 -0.40
CA GLN A 297 38.17 -10.65 0.41
C GLN A 297 38.31 -12.17 0.26
N GLU A 298 37.68 -12.93 1.16
CA GLU A 298 37.76 -14.40 1.13
C GLU A 298 37.03 -14.99 -0.08
N ASN A 299 37.82 -15.42 -1.07
CA ASN A 299 37.34 -16.22 -2.21
C ASN A 299 38.20 -17.47 -2.38
N SER A 300 37.56 -18.62 -2.62
CA SER A 300 38.25 -19.87 -2.92
C SER A 300 38.57 -20.00 -4.41
N ALA A 301 39.70 -20.64 -4.77
CA ALA A 301 40.12 -20.82 -6.16
C ALA A 301 39.01 -21.34 -7.12
N PRO A 302 38.19 -22.37 -6.78
CA PRO A 302 37.12 -22.83 -7.67
C PRO A 302 36.06 -21.78 -8.02
N ILE A 303 35.85 -20.77 -7.15
CA ILE A 303 34.96 -19.64 -7.41
C ILE A 303 35.63 -18.66 -8.37
N LEU A 304 36.91 -18.32 -8.14
CA LEU A 304 37.67 -17.39 -8.97
C LEU A 304 37.87 -17.95 -10.39
N ASP A 305 38.26 -19.22 -10.52
CA ASP A 305 38.44 -19.90 -11.81
C ASP A 305 37.16 -19.87 -12.64
N ALA A 306 36.01 -20.17 -12.02
CA ALA A 306 34.70 -20.13 -12.66
C ALA A 306 34.25 -18.70 -12.99
N PHE A 307 34.54 -17.73 -12.12
CA PHE A 307 34.22 -16.32 -12.34
C PHE A 307 35.00 -15.74 -13.52
N ASP A 308 36.30 -16.00 -13.62
CA ASP A 308 37.12 -15.55 -14.73
C ASP A 308 36.69 -16.19 -16.06
N ALA A 309 36.33 -17.47 -16.06
CA ALA A 309 35.74 -18.13 -17.23
C ALA A 309 34.38 -17.54 -17.63
N ALA A 310 33.58 -17.06 -16.67
CA ALA A 310 32.30 -16.39 -16.95
C ALA A 310 32.46 -15.01 -17.61
N LEU A 311 33.62 -14.35 -17.49
CA LEU A 311 33.89 -13.10 -18.21
C LEU A 311 33.89 -13.31 -19.73
N ASP A 312 34.34 -14.48 -20.23
CA ASP A 312 34.27 -14.80 -21.66
C ASP A 312 32.83 -15.01 -22.13
N VAL A 313 31.97 -15.63 -21.32
CA VAL A 313 30.53 -15.73 -21.63
C VAL A 313 29.87 -14.35 -21.75
N LEU A 314 30.32 -13.37 -20.96
CA LEU A 314 29.86 -11.97 -21.08
C LEU A 314 30.38 -11.30 -22.36
N ARG A 315 31.65 -11.53 -22.73
CA ARG A 315 32.23 -11.05 -24.01
C ARG A 315 31.47 -11.63 -25.21
N ASP A 316 31.22 -12.93 -25.22
CA ASP A 316 30.45 -13.64 -26.25
C ASP A 316 28.97 -13.20 -26.30
N ALA A 317 28.43 -12.68 -25.18
CA ALA A 317 27.12 -12.05 -25.14
C ALA A 317 27.10 -10.61 -25.71
N GLY A 318 28.26 -10.09 -26.14
CA GLY A 318 28.43 -8.76 -26.72
C GLY A 318 28.85 -7.69 -25.71
N ALA A 319 29.17 -8.03 -24.46
CA ALA A 319 29.61 -7.07 -23.45
C ALA A 319 31.10 -6.70 -23.61
N ILE A 320 31.42 -5.46 -23.31
CA ILE A 320 32.78 -4.94 -23.19
C ILE A 320 33.20 -5.10 -21.72
N ILE A 321 33.98 -6.14 -21.43
CA ILE A 321 34.56 -6.34 -20.09
C ILE A 321 35.70 -5.36 -19.87
N VAL A 322 35.58 -4.54 -18.83
CA VAL A 322 36.60 -3.59 -18.38
C VAL A 322 37.21 -4.15 -17.10
N ASP A 323 38.45 -4.64 -17.17
CA ASP A 323 39.12 -5.22 -16.02
C ASP A 323 39.83 -4.15 -15.16
N ASN A 324 40.13 -4.48 -13.90
CA ASN A 324 40.75 -3.61 -12.90
C ASN A 324 39.98 -2.28 -12.63
N THR A 325 38.65 -2.32 -12.61
CA THR A 325 37.81 -1.16 -12.26
C THR A 325 37.72 -1.00 -10.75
N ASN A 326 38.87 -0.80 -10.12
CA ASN A 326 39.06 -0.90 -8.68
C ASN A 326 38.33 0.20 -7.89
N TYR A 327 37.87 -0.16 -6.68
CA TYR A 327 37.27 0.78 -5.75
C TYR A 327 38.37 1.57 -5.02
N THR A 328 38.31 2.90 -5.09
CA THR A 328 39.36 3.81 -4.62
C THR A 328 39.41 3.95 -3.09
N ALA A 329 38.31 3.62 -2.41
CA ALA A 329 38.20 3.64 -0.95
C ALA A 329 38.13 2.22 -0.32
N PHE A 330 38.58 1.19 -1.05
CA PHE A 330 38.47 -0.20 -0.57
C PHE A 330 39.23 -0.46 0.74
N GLU A 331 40.46 0.05 0.87
CA GLU A 331 41.28 -0.13 2.07
C GLU A 331 40.66 0.57 3.29
N GLN A 332 40.06 1.74 3.07
CA GLN A 332 39.31 2.49 4.07
C GLN A 332 38.04 1.75 4.49
N TRP A 333 37.31 1.16 3.54
CA TRP A 333 36.13 0.34 3.84
C TRP A 333 36.50 -0.89 4.68
N ALA A 334 37.55 -1.61 4.29
CA ALA A 334 38.04 -2.79 5.01
C ALA A 334 38.56 -2.50 6.44
N GLN A 335 38.75 -1.22 6.80
CA GLN A 335 39.18 -0.76 8.13
C GLN A 335 38.07 0.00 8.88
N SER A 336 36.90 0.19 8.27
CA SER A 336 35.80 1.00 8.80
C SER A 336 34.89 0.19 9.72
N ASN A 337 34.42 0.81 10.81
CA ASN A 337 33.32 0.31 11.64
C ASN A 337 32.01 1.11 11.46
N ALA A 338 31.95 1.97 10.44
CA ALA A 338 30.82 2.90 10.26
C ALA A 338 29.50 2.19 9.91
N GLU A 339 29.54 1.04 9.23
CA GLU A 339 28.36 0.17 9.05
C GLU A 339 27.83 -0.32 10.39
N THR A 340 28.69 -0.92 11.24
CA THR A 340 28.31 -1.37 12.59
C THR A 340 27.65 -0.27 13.42
N ILE A 341 28.25 0.94 13.44
CA ILE A 341 27.69 2.10 14.16
C ILE A 341 26.27 2.46 13.66
N VAL A 342 26.03 2.40 12.35
CA VAL A 342 24.70 2.69 11.77
C VAL A 342 23.72 1.56 12.09
N LEU A 343 24.09 0.30 11.87
CA LEU A 343 23.21 -0.85 12.09
C LEU A 343 22.79 -0.99 13.57
N ASP A 344 23.73 -0.85 14.50
CA ASP A 344 23.47 -0.91 15.94
C ASP A 344 22.52 0.22 16.39
N SER A 345 22.80 1.45 15.95
CA SER A 345 22.01 2.65 16.24
C SER A 345 20.59 2.55 15.67
N ASP A 346 20.48 2.18 14.40
CA ASP A 346 19.20 1.99 13.72
C ASP A 346 18.38 0.91 14.42
N PHE A 347 18.95 -0.27 14.68
CA PHE A 347 18.18 -1.42 15.15
C PHE A 347 17.51 -1.17 16.50
N VAL A 348 18.20 -0.49 17.43
CA VAL A 348 17.63 -0.08 18.73
C VAL A 348 16.35 0.76 18.54
N ALA A 349 16.37 1.72 17.62
CA ALA A 349 15.25 2.63 17.37
C ALA A 349 14.16 2.02 16.47
N ASN A 350 14.57 1.38 15.38
CA ASN A 350 13.72 0.81 14.34
C ASN A 350 12.91 -0.37 14.89
N LEU A 351 13.52 -1.25 15.71
CA LEU A 351 12.79 -2.34 16.37
C LEU A 351 11.73 -1.81 17.32
N ALA A 352 12.04 -0.80 18.14
CA ALA A 352 11.05 -0.19 19.04
C ALA A 352 9.89 0.46 18.25
N SER A 353 10.18 1.09 17.10
CA SER A 353 9.18 1.64 16.18
C SER A 353 8.28 0.54 15.56
N TYR A 354 8.84 -0.62 15.22
CA TYR A 354 8.08 -1.79 14.78
C TYR A 354 7.18 -2.34 15.90
N LEU A 355 7.74 -2.59 17.09
CA LEU A 355 7.01 -3.18 18.23
C LEU A 355 5.82 -2.31 18.68
N LYS A 356 5.94 -0.99 18.55
CA LYS A 356 4.85 -0.03 18.81
C LYS A 356 3.64 -0.17 17.86
N GLN A 357 3.83 -0.75 16.67
CA GLN A 357 2.77 -0.95 15.68
C GLN A 357 1.95 -2.23 15.91
N LEU A 358 2.37 -3.12 16.81
CA LEU A 358 1.66 -4.37 17.11
C LEU A 358 0.30 -4.08 17.77
N THR A 359 -0.77 -4.65 17.19
CA THR A 359 -2.15 -4.55 17.73
C THR A 359 -2.39 -5.51 18.89
N TYR A 360 -1.61 -6.58 18.96
CA TYR A 360 -1.56 -7.49 20.09
C TYR A 360 -0.13 -8.01 20.26
N ASN A 361 0.37 -7.99 21.50
CA ASN A 361 1.74 -8.36 21.84
C ASN A 361 1.70 -9.19 23.14
N PRO A 362 1.74 -10.54 23.06
CA PRO A 362 1.49 -11.41 24.20
C PRO A 362 2.63 -11.45 25.23
N THR A 363 3.86 -11.14 24.82
CA THR A 363 5.03 -11.11 25.71
C THR A 363 5.26 -9.72 26.32
N GLY A 364 4.70 -8.68 25.70
CA GLY A 364 4.77 -7.30 26.17
C GLY A 364 6.08 -6.57 25.86
N VAL A 365 6.98 -7.16 25.08
CA VAL A 365 8.29 -6.57 24.70
C VAL A 365 8.09 -5.31 23.84
N LYS A 366 8.76 -4.20 24.15
CA LYS A 366 8.58 -2.89 23.49
C LYS A 366 9.87 -2.27 22.97
N SER A 367 11.02 -2.85 23.32
CA SER A 367 12.36 -2.36 23.01
C SER A 367 13.33 -3.52 22.79
N LEU A 368 14.52 -3.22 22.25
CA LEU A 368 15.60 -4.21 22.17
C LEU A 368 16.02 -4.73 23.55
N ALA A 369 16.02 -3.88 24.58
CA ALA A 369 16.30 -4.30 25.95
C ALA A 369 15.29 -5.33 26.46
N ASP A 370 13.99 -5.15 26.18
CA ASP A 370 12.96 -6.14 26.54
C ASP A 370 13.15 -7.46 25.79
N VAL A 371 13.42 -7.40 24.48
CA VAL A 371 13.67 -8.59 23.64
C VAL A 371 14.91 -9.35 24.12
N ARG A 372 16.00 -8.64 24.43
CA ARG A 372 17.22 -9.21 25.03
C ARG A 372 16.90 -9.88 26.37
N ASN A 373 16.22 -9.18 27.27
CA ASN A 373 15.89 -9.72 28.60
C ASN A 373 14.96 -10.93 28.54
N PHE A 374 13.98 -10.95 27.62
CA PHE A 374 13.17 -12.13 27.32
C PHE A 374 14.06 -13.28 26.81
N THR A 375 14.92 -13.01 25.82
CA THR A 375 15.80 -14.01 25.18
C THR A 375 16.79 -14.63 26.19
N GLN A 376 17.30 -13.84 27.13
CA GLN A 376 18.20 -14.31 28.19
C GLN A 376 17.50 -15.10 29.30
N SER A 377 16.18 -14.96 29.46
CA SER A 377 15.41 -15.60 30.54
C SER A 377 14.51 -16.76 30.07
N PHE A 378 14.14 -16.81 28.78
CA PHE A 378 13.30 -17.84 28.21
C PHE A 378 14.13 -18.99 27.64
N GLY A 379 14.31 -20.08 28.41
CA GLY A 379 15.19 -21.21 28.08
C GLY A 379 15.15 -21.75 26.64
N PRO A 380 13.98 -21.86 25.95
CA PRO A 380 13.91 -22.25 24.54
C PRO A 380 14.65 -21.34 23.54
N GLU A 381 15.08 -20.14 23.95
CA GLU A 381 15.92 -19.23 23.14
C GLU A 381 17.42 -19.60 23.16
N GLU A 382 17.81 -20.71 23.82
CA GLU A 382 19.17 -21.28 23.87
C GLU A 382 20.27 -20.38 24.48
N PHE A 383 19.93 -19.28 25.15
CA PHE A 383 20.91 -18.45 25.89
C PHE A 383 21.47 -19.20 27.12
N PRO A 384 22.78 -19.10 27.44
CA PRO A 384 23.84 -18.35 26.77
C PRO A 384 24.58 -19.12 25.66
N SER A 385 24.20 -20.38 25.36
CA SER A 385 24.85 -21.17 24.30
C SER A 385 24.68 -20.56 22.90
N ARG A 386 23.64 -19.73 22.74
CA ARG A 386 23.50 -18.71 21.71
C ARG A 386 23.43 -17.37 22.41
N ASP A 387 24.44 -16.54 22.21
CA ASP A 387 24.59 -15.31 22.98
C ASP A 387 23.60 -14.21 22.51
N THR A 388 23.77 -13.01 23.04
CA THR A 388 23.08 -11.78 22.62
C THR A 388 24.09 -10.66 22.33
N ALA A 389 25.35 -11.01 22.04
CA ALA A 389 26.48 -10.08 22.10
C ALA A 389 26.31 -8.85 21.20
N THR A 390 25.75 -9.02 20.00
CA THR A 390 25.44 -7.91 19.09
C THR A 390 24.41 -6.95 19.69
N TRP A 391 23.45 -7.44 20.48
CA TRP A 391 22.51 -6.58 21.22
C TRP A 391 23.12 -5.95 22.46
N ASP A 392 24.03 -6.66 23.13
CA ASP A 392 24.82 -6.11 24.25
C ASP A 392 25.70 -4.94 23.77
N GLU A 393 26.32 -5.08 22.60
CA GLU A 393 27.08 -4.04 21.91
C GLU A 393 26.17 -2.87 21.49
N ALA A 394 25.09 -3.13 20.75
CA ALA A 394 24.16 -2.09 20.30
C ALA A 394 23.49 -1.31 21.47
N LEU A 395 23.20 -1.96 22.60
CA LEU A 395 22.64 -1.31 23.79
C LEU A 395 23.68 -0.55 24.64
N THR A 396 24.97 -0.80 24.44
CA THR A 396 26.07 -0.08 25.13
C THR A 396 26.79 0.93 24.24
N LEU A 397 26.47 0.96 22.94
CA LEU A 397 26.93 1.94 21.98
C LEU A 397 26.54 3.37 22.42
N ASN A 398 27.56 4.22 22.66
CA ASN A 398 27.36 5.62 23.04
C ASN A 398 27.11 6.53 21.80
N VAL A 399 26.28 6.03 20.88
CA VAL A 399 25.81 6.72 19.67
C VAL A 399 24.32 6.43 19.56
N THR A 400 23.49 7.48 19.52
CA THR A 400 22.03 7.34 19.44
C THR A 400 21.53 7.60 18.03
N TYR A 401 20.40 6.96 17.69
CA TYR A 401 19.71 7.19 16.42
C TYR A 401 19.45 8.68 16.14
N GLY A 402 19.75 9.13 14.92
CA GLY A 402 19.66 10.52 14.47
C GLY A 402 20.71 11.48 15.08
N SER A 403 21.71 10.98 15.81
CA SER A 403 22.78 11.83 16.36
C SER A 403 23.82 12.24 15.31
N ALA A 404 24.55 13.32 15.58
CA ALA A 404 25.62 13.78 14.69
C ALA A 404 26.74 12.73 14.47
N ALA A 405 26.93 11.80 15.42
CA ALA A 405 27.92 10.73 15.31
C ALA A 405 27.45 9.60 14.38
N GLU A 406 26.19 9.19 14.48
CA GLU A 406 25.57 8.26 13.53
C GLU A 406 25.50 8.88 12.12
N TRP A 407 25.03 10.11 11.98
CA TRP A 407 25.02 10.81 10.69
C TRP A 407 26.41 10.96 10.06
N ALA A 408 27.47 11.03 10.86
CA ALA A 408 28.85 11.02 10.35
C ALA A 408 29.26 9.63 9.86
N ALA A 409 28.91 8.56 10.58
CA ALA A 409 29.13 7.17 10.16
C ALA A 409 28.35 6.85 8.86
N TYR A 410 27.08 7.22 8.79
CA TYR A 410 26.26 7.05 7.58
C TYR A 410 26.83 7.84 6.38
N GLN A 411 27.22 9.10 6.56
CA GLN A 411 27.89 9.85 5.48
C GLN A 411 29.22 9.23 5.05
N TYR A 412 29.96 8.58 5.96
CA TYR A 412 31.17 7.86 5.61
C TYR A 412 30.87 6.59 4.80
N ASN A 413 29.84 5.82 5.17
CA ASN A 413 29.34 4.70 4.34
C ASN A 413 28.94 5.17 2.94
N GLN A 414 28.26 6.31 2.84
CA GLN A 414 27.88 6.94 1.57
C GLN A 414 29.09 7.37 0.73
N TYR A 415 30.21 7.74 1.34
CA TYR A 415 31.50 7.92 0.64
C TYR A 415 32.10 6.59 0.20
N LEU A 416 32.24 5.63 1.13
CA LEU A 416 32.91 4.34 0.94
C LEU A 416 32.27 3.50 -0.17
N GLY A 417 30.94 3.36 -0.17
CA GLY A 417 30.23 2.65 -1.24
C GLY A 417 29.88 3.52 -2.44
N GLY A 418 29.77 4.84 -2.25
CA GLY A 418 29.47 5.80 -3.30
C GLY A 418 30.68 6.12 -4.17
N ILE A 419 31.21 7.35 -4.07
CA ILE A 419 32.31 7.82 -4.93
C ILE A 419 33.64 7.09 -4.67
N GLY A 420 33.82 6.48 -3.51
CA GLY A 420 34.95 5.61 -3.19
C GLY A 420 34.78 4.15 -3.64
N GLY A 421 33.54 3.75 -3.94
CA GLY A 421 33.14 2.37 -4.16
C GLY A 421 32.52 2.15 -5.54
N ILE A 422 31.36 1.49 -5.55
CA ILE A 422 30.68 1.08 -6.79
C ILE A 422 30.30 2.28 -7.66
N LEU A 423 29.72 3.36 -7.11
CA LEU A 423 29.30 4.51 -7.93
C LEU A 423 30.50 5.25 -8.54
N GLY A 424 31.62 5.32 -7.80
CA GLY A 424 32.89 5.83 -8.29
C GLY A 424 33.44 5.00 -9.46
N ALA A 425 33.45 3.66 -9.34
CA ALA A 425 33.88 2.79 -10.43
C ALA A 425 32.98 2.90 -11.67
N LEU A 426 31.65 2.96 -11.50
CA LEU A 426 30.72 3.14 -12.62
C LEU A 426 30.99 4.44 -13.38
N ALA A 427 31.22 5.54 -12.67
CA ALA A 427 31.53 6.83 -13.27
C ALA A 427 32.93 6.86 -13.92
N ASN A 428 33.98 6.49 -13.18
CA ASN A 428 35.38 6.63 -13.61
C ASN A 428 35.73 5.79 -14.85
N TYR A 429 35.05 4.66 -15.04
CA TYR A 429 35.29 3.73 -16.16
C TYR A 429 34.14 3.69 -17.17
N SER A 430 33.13 4.56 -17.03
CA SER A 430 31.92 4.63 -17.87
C SER A 430 31.24 3.26 -18.03
N LEU A 431 30.83 2.66 -16.92
CA LEU A 431 30.26 1.30 -16.89
C LEU A 431 28.74 1.33 -16.77
N ASP A 432 28.07 0.34 -17.37
CA ASP A 432 26.65 0.06 -17.12
C ASP A 432 26.43 -0.70 -15.80
N ALA A 433 27.39 -1.55 -15.41
CA ALA A 433 27.38 -2.36 -14.19
C ALA A 433 28.79 -2.86 -13.83
N VAL A 434 28.94 -3.45 -12.64
CA VAL A 434 30.10 -4.28 -12.25
C VAL A 434 29.67 -5.73 -12.04
N VAL A 435 30.60 -6.67 -12.22
CA VAL A 435 30.41 -8.09 -11.84
C VAL A 435 31.43 -8.54 -10.80
N THR A 436 30.97 -9.37 -9.87
CA THR A 436 31.77 -9.96 -8.79
C THR A 436 31.27 -11.39 -8.48
N PRO A 437 32.08 -12.26 -7.87
CA PRO A 437 31.57 -13.47 -7.23
C PRO A 437 30.51 -13.12 -6.20
N SER A 438 29.41 -13.88 -6.13
CA SER A 438 28.28 -13.50 -5.26
C SER A 438 28.61 -13.51 -3.77
N SER A 439 29.55 -14.37 -3.36
CA SER A 439 30.17 -14.44 -2.03
C SER A 439 30.66 -13.10 -1.47
N VAL A 440 31.08 -12.16 -2.32
CA VAL A 440 31.64 -10.85 -1.92
C VAL A 440 30.81 -9.66 -2.39
N SER A 441 29.69 -9.89 -3.05
CA SER A 441 29.00 -8.85 -3.83
C SER A 441 28.18 -7.84 -3.02
N SER A 442 27.89 -8.13 -1.75
CA SER A 442 26.92 -7.36 -0.97
C SER A 442 27.52 -6.13 -0.28
N GLY A 443 28.48 -6.28 0.65
CA GLY A 443 28.96 -5.22 1.56
C GLY A 443 28.99 -3.78 1.01
N ILE A 444 29.87 -3.46 0.06
CA ILE A 444 29.98 -2.11 -0.51
C ILE A 444 28.69 -1.61 -1.20
N SER A 445 27.86 -2.51 -1.73
CA SER A 445 26.57 -2.20 -2.33
C SER A 445 25.45 -2.10 -1.28
N ALA A 446 25.57 -2.82 -0.16
CA ALA A 446 24.63 -2.83 0.95
C ALA A 446 24.65 -1.51 1.73
N ILE A 447 25.85 -1.03 2.13
CA ILE A 447 26.04 0.19 2.92
C ILE A 447 25.52 1.50 2.29
N ILE A 448 25.29 1.50 0.97
CA ILE A 448 24.65 2.62 0.26
C ILE A 448 23.27 2.27 -0.30
N GLY A 449 22.78 1.04 -0.10
CA GLY A 449 21.50 0.59 -0.64
C GLY A 449 21.44 0.50 -2.16
N ALA A 450 22.53 0.18 -2.85
CA ALA A 450 22.60 -0.05 -4.30
C ALA A 450 22.06 -1.46 -4.68
N PRO A 451 21.55 -1.65 -5.91
CA PRO A 451 20.94 -2.92 -6.32
C PRO A 451 21.97 -3.97 -6.78
N ILE A 452 21.62 -5.24 -6.55
CA ILE A 452 22.39 -6.44 -6.90
C ILE A 452 21.46 -7.51 -7.48
N VAL A 453 21.88 -8.18 -8.54
CA VAL A 453 21.24 -9.41 -9.06
C VAL A 453 22.27 -10.53 -9.11
N THR A 454 22.12 -11.55 -8.27
CA THR A 454 22.93 -12.79 -8.33
C THR A 454 22.27 -13.83 -9.22
N VAL A 455 23.07 -14.58 -9.97
CA VAL A 455 22.66 -15.75 -10.74
C VAL A 455 23.65 -16.91 -10.55
N PRO A 456 23.21 -18.19 -10.66
CA PRO A 456 24.11 -19.33 -10.47
C PRO A 456 25.25 -19.38 -11.49
N LEU A 457 26.46 -19.64 -10.99
CA LEU A 457 27.72 -19.65 -11.75
C LEU A 457 28.33 -21.06 -11.80
N GLY A 458 28.33 -21.80 -10.68
CA GLY A 458 28.90 -23.13 -10.63
C GLY A 458 28.59 -23.87 -9.33
N ALA A 459 29.40 -24.90 -9.05
CA ALA A 459 29.42 -25.60 -7.79
C ALA A 459 30.81 -26.14 -7.50
N TYR A 460 31.10 -26.34 -6.21
CA TYR A 460 32.36 -26.87 -5.72
C TYR A 460 32.67 -28.26 -6.30
N PRO A 461 33.88 -28.48 -6.86
CA PRO A 461 34.30 -29.76 -7.43
C PRO A 461 34.19 -30.96 -6.48
N ALA A 462 34.12 -32.17 -7.05
CA ALA A 462 33.92 -33.42 -6.29
C ALA A 462 35.03 -33.71 -5.26
N ASN A 463 36.24 -33.17 -5.47
CA ASN A 463 37.40 -33.29 -4.58
C ASN A 463 37.54 -32.13 -3.56
N THR A 464 36.54 -31.25 -3.43
CA THR A 464 36.57 -30.14 -2.48
C THR A 464 36.63 -30.66 -1.04
N THR A 465 37.60 -30.21 -0.26
CA THR A 465 37.68 -30.51 1.17
C THR A 465 36.52 -29.88 1.92
N VAL A 466 35.81 -30.69 2.71
CA VAL A 466 34.76 -30.20 3.61
C VAL A 466 35.36 -29.24 4.66
N ARG A 467 34.81 -28.03 4.73
CA ARG A 467 35.08 -27.05 5.79
C ARG A 467 33.78 -26.71 6.50
N TYR A 468 33.83 -26.68 7.82
CA TYR A 468 32.71 -26.24 8.64
C TYR A 468 32.74 -24.73 8.85
N ASN A 469 31.59 -24.14 9.15
CA ASN A 469 31.46 -22.74 9.56
C ASN A 469 32.18 -22.47 10.91
N GLY A 470 32.26 -21.20 11.32
CA GLY A 470 32.98 -20.79 12.53
C GLY A 470 32.52 -21.47 13.84
N ARG A 471 31.28 -21.95 13.91
CA ARG A 471 30.74 -22.72 15.05
C ARG A 471 31.00 -24.23 14.95
N GLY A 472 31.48 -24.72 13.81
CA GLY A 472 31.77 -26.14 13.58
C GLY A 472 30.54 -27.03 13.37
N ASN A 473 29.35 -26.47 13.14
CA ASN A 473 28.08 -27.21 13.11
C ASN A 473 27.46 -27.38 11.71
N LEU A 474 27.81 -26.53 10.74
CA LEU A 474 27.34 -26.57 9.35
C LEU A 474 28.52 -26.65 8.38
N VAL A 475 28.33 -27.31 7.25
CA VAL A 475 29.32 -27.39 6.16
C VAL A 475 29.22 -26.13 5.31
N ALA A 476 30.16 -25.20 5.49
CA ALA A 476 30.24 -23.95 4.74
C ALA A 476 30.85 -24.16 3.33
N THR A 477 31.76 -25.12 3.19
CA THR A 477 32.37 -25.47 1.90
C THR A 477 32.47 -26.98 1.77
N GLY A 478 32.17 -27.53 0.61
CA GLY A 478 32.17 -28.97 0.35
C GLY A 478 31.69 -29.28 -1.06
N PRO A 479 31.87 -30.53 -1.54
CA PRO A 479 31.50 -30.92 -2.91
C PRO A 479 30.05 -30.59 -3.26
N ASN A 480 29.79 -30.19 -4.51
CA ASN A 480 28.46 -29.89 -5.05
C ASN A 480 27.71 -28.71 -4.41
N ILE A 481 28.25 -28.05 -3.37
CA ILE A 481 27.71 -26.77 -2.89
C ILE A 481 27.82 -25.73 -4.03
N PRO A 482 26.72 -25.04 -4.39
CA PRO A 482 26.70 -24.09 -5.50
C PRO A 482 27.31 -22.74 -5.10
N PHE A 483 27.63 -21.93 -6.12
CA PHE A 483 28.01 -20.53 -5.98
C PHE A 483 27.60 -19.73 -7.24
N GLY A 484 27.58 -18.41 -7.13
CA GLY A 484 26.99 -17.47 -8.08
C GLY A 484 27.91 -16.35 -8.56
N ILE A 485 27.41 -15.60 -9.53
CA ILE A 485 27.96 -14.33 -10.03
C ILE A 485 26.91 -13.24 -9.84
N SER A 486 27.33 -12.08 -9.35
CA SER A 486 26.47 -10.93 -9.08
C SER A 486 26.74 -9.78 -10.03
N PHE A 487 25.67 -9.20 -10.58
CA PHE A 487 25.66 -7.94 -11.29
C PHE A 487 25.21 -6.84 -10.32
N SER A 488 26.04 -5.82 -10.10
CA SER A 488 25.71 -4.68 -9.23
C SER A 488 25.79 -3.37 -10.03
N GLY A 489 24.95 -2.40 -9.69
CA GLY A 489 24.82 -1.16 -10.47
C GLY A 489 24.51 0.07 -9.63
N ALA A 490 24.22 1.18 -10.31
CA ALA A 490 23.76 2.40 -9.66
C ALA A 490 22.37 2.21 -9.03
N LYS A 491 21.99 3.08 -8.09
CA LYS A 491 20.60 3.12 -7.60
C LYS A 491 19.63 3.23 -8.78
N TRP A 492 18.50 2.51 -8.70
CA TRP A 492 17.43 2.50 -9.70
C TRP A 492 17.79 1.84 -11.05
N SER A 493 18.87 1.04 -11.11
CA SER A 493 19.34 0.36 -12.33
C SER A 493 18.83 -1.09 -12.51
N GLU A 494 17.85 -1.54 -11.71
CA GLU A 494 17.40 -2.93 -11.66
C GLU A 494 16.91 -3.45 -13.02
N GLU A 495 16.31 -2.61 -13.87
CA GLU A 495 15.91 -3.00 -15.23
C GLU A 495 17.12 -3.51 -16.03
N SER A 496 18.20 -2.73 -16.08
CA SER A 496 19.45 -3.11 -16.74
C SER A 496 20.07 -4.37 -16.13
N LEU A 497 20.17 -4.43 -14.79
CA LEU A 497 20.77 -5.58 -14.09
C LEU A 497 19.99 -6.87 -14.32
N VAL A 498 18.65 -6.82 -14.29
CA VAL A 498 17.78 -7.96 -14.64
C VAL A 498 18.01 -8.40 -16.08
N GLY A 499 18.15 -7.46 -17.03
CA GLY A 499 18.51 -7.76 -18.41
C GLY A 499 19.86 -8.47 -18.54
N PHE A 500 20.90 -7.95 -17.88
CA PHE A 500 22.25 -8.51 -17.92
C PHE A 500 22.31 -9.92 -17.32
N ALA A 501 21.74 -10.07 -16.13
CA ALA A 501 21.60 -11.35 -15.43
C ALA A 501 20.84 -12.38 -16.27
N PHE A 502 19.73 -11.99 -16.90
CA PHE A 502 18.96 -12.86 -17.78
C PHE A 502 19.79 -13.28 -19.00
N ALA A 503 20.45 -12.34 -19.68
CA ALA A 503 21.27 -12.65 -20.85
C ALA A 503 22.42 -13.63 -20.54
N PHE A 504 23.02 -13.55 -19.35
CA PHE A 504 24.01 -14.50 -18.86
C PHE A 504 23.38 -15.87 -18.50
N GLU A 505 22.35 -15.89 -17.65
CA GLU A 505 21.64 -17.10 -17.22
C GLU A 505 21.14 -17.94 -18.40
N GLN A 506 20.62 -17.29 -19.45
CA GLN A 506 20.11 -17.97 -20.62
C GLN A 506 21.21 -18.65 -21.46
N ARG A 507 22.47 -18.21 -21.35
CA ARG A 507 23.64 -18.82 -22.02
C ARG A 507 24.25 -19.96 -21.21
N THR A 508 24.37 -19.80 -19.88
CA THR A 508 25.08 -20.78 -19.03
C THR A 508 24.18 -21.90 -18.51
N LYS A 509 22.92 -21.60 -18.16
CA LYS A 509 21.94 -22.56 -17.62
C LYS A 509 22.44 -23.38 -16.42
N VAL A 510 23.41 -22.88 -15.65
CA VAL A 510 24.11 -23.57 -14.54
C VAL A 510 23.16 -24.28 -13.59
N ARG A 511 22.04 -23.66 -13.23
CA ARG A 511 21.05 -24.25 -12.32
C ARG A 511 20.57 -25.64 -12.75
N LYS A 512 20.49 -25.91 -14.06
CA LYS A 512 20.08 -27.22 -14.58
C LYS A 512 21.15 -28.30 -14.40
N GLN A 513 22.41 -27.91 -14.22
CA GLN A 513 23.58 -28.78 -14.10
C GLN A 513 23.80 -29.22 -12.65
N VAL A 514 23.76 -28.27 -11.70
CA VAL A 514 23.97 -28.55 -10.26
C VAL A 514 22.68 -29.09 -9.64
N LYS A 515 22.72 -30.30 -9.05
CA LYS A 515 21.54 -30.97 -8.48
C LYS A 515 21.63 -31.13 -6.95
N PRO A 516 20.53 -30.90 -6.21
CA PRO A 516 20.50 -31.11 -4.77
C PRO A 516 20.59 -32.61 -4.43
N TYR A 517 21.24 -32.96 -3.32
CA TYR A 517 21.38 -34.35 -2.87
C TYR A 517 20.05 -34.93 -2.36
N LEU A 518 19.12 -34.07 -1.95
CA LEU A 518 17.78 -34.41 -1.50
C LEU A 518 16.75 -33.69 -2.39
N THR A 519 15.79 -34.44 -2.94
CA THR A 519 14.71 -33.89 -3.77
C THR A 519 13.34 -34.39 -3.30
N PRO A 520 12.31 -33.53 -3.25
CA PRO A 520 10.93 -33.97 -3.05
C PRO A 520 10.43 -34.73 -4.29
N LYS A 521 9.68 -35.80 -4.07
CA LYS A 521 9.21 -36.77 -5.06
C LYS A 521 7.81 -36.49 -5.59
N THR A 522 6.94 -35.88 -4.79
CA THR A 522 5.56 -35.55 -5.21
C THR A 522 5.57 -34.50 -6.33
N GLU A 523 4.79 -34.75 -7.39
CA GLU A 523 4.56 -33.85 -8.53
C GLU A 523 3.04 -33.61 -8.73
N LEU A 524 2.69 -32.67 -9.61
CA LEU A 524 1.29 -32.38 -9.98
C LEU A 524 0.50 -33.63 -10.39
N ARG A 525 1.11 -34.54 -11.17
CA ARG A 525 0.47 -35.80 -11.61
C ARG A 525 0.01 -36.72 -10.46
N ASP A 526 0.62 -36.57 -9.29
CA ASP A 526 0.37 -37.42 -8.12
C ASP A 526 -0.77 -36.86 -7.24
N VAL A 527 -1.30 -35.68 -7.60
CA VAL A 527 -2.38 -34.94 -6.92
C VAL A 527 -3.60 -34.75 -7.84
N VAL A 528 -3.37 -34.30 -9.08
CA VAL A 528 -4.41 -33.97 -10.07
C VAL A 528 -5.28 -35.19 -10.37
N GLY A 529 -6.60 -35.03 -10.22
CA GLY A 529 -7.58 -36.10 -10.50
C GLY A 529 -7.71 -37.14 -9.38
N SER A 530 -7.00 -37.01 -8.26
CA SER A 530 -7.29 -37.82 -7.06
C SER A 530 -8.61 -37.36 -6.43
N THR A 531 -9.57 -38.28 -6.27
CA THR A 531 -10.82 -37.99 -5.56
C THR A 531 -10.53 -37.76 -4.07
N THR A 532 -11.32 -36.90 -3.44
CA THR A 532 -11.14 -36.43 -2.05
C THR A 532 -11.00 -37.56 -1.00
N THR A 533 -11.47 -38.76 -1.31
CA THR A 533 -11.31 -40.00 -0.52
C THR A 533 -9.88 -40.54 -0.45
N ASP A 534 -9.05 -40.42 -1.50
CA ASP A 534 -7.69 -40.98 -1.49
C ASP A 534 -6.70 -40.10 -0.72
N CYS A 535 -6.91 -38.78 -0.77
CA CYS A 535 -6.13 -37.83 0.03
C CYS A 535 -6.46 -37.97 1.53
N ALA A 536 -7.70 -38.33 1.88
CA ALA A 536 -8.09 -38.66 3.25
C ALA A 536 -7.38 -39.92 3.78
N ARG A 537 -7.31 -41.01 2.99
CA ARG A 537 -6.57 -42.23 3.38
C ARG A 537 -5.07 -42.00 3.60
N ARG A 538 -4.44 -41.09 2.85
CA ARG A 538 -3.03 -40.73 3.08
C ARG A 538 -2.81 -39.88 4.33
N ARG A 539 -3.84 -39.17 4.83
CA ARG A 539 -3.77 -38.48 6.14
C ARG A 539 -3.82 -39.43 7.33
N GLU A 540 -4.42 -40.62 7.19
CA GLU A 540 -4.50 -41.61 8.27
C GLU A 540 -3.21 -42.45 8.43
N HIS A 541 -2.40 -42.58 7.38
CA HIS A 541 -1.12 -43.32 7.41
C HIS A 541 0.13 -42.43 7.56
N GLY A 542 -0.03 -41.13 7.72
CA GLY A 542 1.06 -40.22 8.05
C GLY A 542 1.04 -39.82 9.52
N GLU A 543 1.94 -40.36 10.36
CA GLU A 543 2.12 -39.97 11.77
C GLU A 543 2.61 -38.51 11.96
N GLY A 544 2.69 -37.72 10.89
CA GLY A 544 3.22 -36.36 10.88
C GLY A 544 2.28 -35.26 11.38
N ILE A 545 0.96 -35.43 11.41
CA ILE A 545 0.04 -34.31 11.73
C ILE A 545 -0.36 -34.27 13.22
N LYS A 546 -0.53 -35.42 13.89
CA LYS A 546 -0.82 -35.45 15.33
C LYS A 546 0.42 -35.17 16.20
N GLY A 547 1.61 -35.54 15.72
CA GLY A 547 2.90 -35.34 16.43
C GLY A 547 3.42 -33.90 16.51
N TRP A 548 2.72 -32.94 15.88
CA TRP A 548 3.00 -31.49 16.03
C TRP A 548 2.20 -30.85 17.17
N ALA A 549 0.99 -31.36 17.47
CA ALA A 549 0.21 -30.90 18.61
C ALA A 549 0.71 -31.51 19.93
N SER A 550 1.08 -32.80 19.93
CA SER A 550 1.44 -33.53 21.16
C SER A 550 2.77 -33.10 21.81
N ARG A 551 3.64 -32.38 21.10
CA ARG A 551 4.88 -31.80 21.66
C ARG A 551 4.69 -30.43 22.33
N LEU A 552 3.45 -29.97 22.49
CA LEU A 552 3.12 -28.71 23.16
C LEU A 552 2.65 -28.88 24.61
N GLU A 553 2.43 -30.12 25.10
CA GLU A 553 1.93 -30.37 26.47
C GLU A 553 2.96 -30.99 27.43
N GLU A 554 4.05 -31.60 26.94
CA GLU A 554 5.15 -32.13 27.77
C GLU A 554 6.11 -31.02 28.22
N GLY A 555 5.59 -30.06 28.98
CA GLY A 555 6.35 -28.87 29.40
C GLY A 555 5.85 -28.16 30.67
N SER A 556 4.90 -28.71 31.43
CA SER A 556 4.40 -28.07 32.66
C SER A 556 3.75 -29.02 33.67
N HIS A 557 4.51 -29.97 34.21
CA HIS A 557 4.14 -30.55 35.51
C HIS A 557 4.39 -29.53 36.63
N HIS A 558 3.39 -28.70 36.98
CA HIS A 558 2.89 -28.53 38.36
C HIS A 558 1.73 -27.52 38.48
N THR A 559 0.83 -27.79 39.45
CA THR A 559 -0.31 -26.99 39.96
C THR A 559 -1.60 -26.92 39.10
N ARG A 560 -2.74 -27.19 39.77
CA ARG A 560 -4.11 -27.23 39.23
C ARG A 560 -4.94 -26.05 39.78
N SER A 561 -5.68 -25.37 38.91
CA SER A 561 -6.97 -24.69 39.19
C SER A 561 -7.50 -24.09 37.88
N SER A 562 -8.78 -24.02 37.50
CA SER A 562 -10.04 -24.71 37.83
C SER A 562 -11.16 -23.97 37.08
N HIS A 563 -11.86 -24.65 36.14
CA HIS A 563 -13.19 -24.27 35.60
C HIS A 563 -13.28 -23.05 34.62
N PRO A 564 -14.37 -22.88 33.81
CA PRO A 564 -14.74 -23.83 32.74
C PRO A 564 -15.23 -23.20 31.40
N GLN A 565 -15.06 -23.96 30.32
CA GLN A 565 -15.89 -24.05 29.08
C GLN A 565 -16.32 -22.80 28.27
N TYR A 566 -15.81 -22.72 27.04
CA TYR A 566 -16.45 -22.08 25.89
C TYR A 566 -17.58 -22.96 25.33
N ASN A 567 -18.75 -22.40 25.01
CA ASN A 567 -19.74 -23.08 24.15
C ASN A 567 -20.84 -22.16 23.56
N VAL A 568 -20.51 -21.30 22.59
CA VAL A 568 -21.51 -20.70 21.67
C VAL A 568 -20.93 -20.53 20.26
N LEU A 569 -21.24 -21.46 19.36
CA LEU A 569 -21.00 -21.31 17.92
C LEU A 569 -22.18 -21.88 17.12
N HIS A 570 -23.23 -21.07 16.91
CA HIS A 570 -24.25 -21.37 15.90
C HIS A 570 -24.95 -20.09 15.39
N LYS A 571 -25.17 -20.05 14.07
CA LYS A 571 -25.96 -19.11 13.26
C LYS A 571 -25.34 -17.72 12.97
N ILE A 572 -24.71 -17.63 11.79
CA ILE A 572 -24.76 -16.44 10.92
C ILE A 572 -25.32 -16.94 9.55
N PRO A 573 -26.18 -16.19 8.83
CA PRO A 573 -26.84 -16.71 7.62
C PRO A 573 -25.90 -16.85 6.42
N PHE A 574 -26.23 -17.78 5.52
CA PHE A 574 -25.62 -17.87 4.19
C PHE A 574 -25.96 -16.63 3.35
N PHE A 575 -24.97 -16.07 2.65
CA PHE A 575 -25.18 -15.04 1.63
C PHE A 575 -25.33 -15.65 0.23
N ASP A 576 -26.17 -15.00 -0.59
CA ASP A 576 -26.62 -15.46 -1.89
C ASP A 576 -25.53 -15.36 -2.98
N THR A 577 -25.54 -16.34 -3.88
CA THR A 577 -24.81 -16.43 -5.16
C THR A 577 -24.79 -15.15 -6.02
N ALA A 578 -25.71 -14.21 -5.85
CA ALA A 578 -25.70 -12.91 -6.54
C ALA A 578 -24.44 -12.04 -6.26
N THR A 579 -23.76 -12.22 -5.11
CA THR A 579 -22.63 -11.35 -4.70
C THR A 579 -21.31 -11.66 -5.45
N ILE A 580 -21.16 -12.85 -6.05
CA ILE A 580 -19.90 -13.31 -6.64
C ILE A 580 -19.58 -12.60 -7.98
N ALA A 581 -20.56 -11.96 -8.61
CA ALA A 581 -20.38 -11.26 -9.90
C ALA A 581 -19.70 -9.87 -9.82
N GLN A 582 -19.45 -9.32 -8.63
CA GLN A 582 -18.98 -7.93 -8.47
C GLN A 582 -17.46 -7.73 -8.34
N LEU A 583 -16.66 -8.79 -8.21
CA LEU A 583 -15.24 -8.69 -7.84
C LEU A 583 -14.25 -8.40 -8.99
N LYS A 584 -14.74 -8.05 -10.19
CA LYS A 584 -13.89 -7.63 -11.35
C LYS A 584 -14.25 -6.25 -11.88
N MET A 585 -14.29 -5.26 -11.00
CA MET A 585 -14.36 -3.84 -11.39
C MET A 585 -13.30 -3.01 -10.65
N PRO A 586 -12.76 -1.93 -11.26
CA PRO A 586 -11.95 -0.95 -10.54
C PRO A 586 -12.72 -0.44 -9.32
N ASN A 587 -12.00 -0.07 -8.26
CA ASN A 587 -12.56 0.27 -6.94
C ASN A 587 -13.68 1.32 -7.06
N ASN A 588 -14.93 0.85 -7.01
CA ASN A 588 -16.07 1.61 -7.51
C ASN A 588 -16.67 2.54 -6.43
N ARG A 589 -15.84 3.17 -5.59
CA ARG A 589 -16.25 4.00 -4.44
C ARG A 589 -15.21 5.08 -4.13
N ILE A 590 -15.68 6.21 -3.58
CA ILE A 590 -14.82 7.24 -2.98
C ILE A 590 -14.42 6.79 -1.57
N ASN A 591 -13.13 6.60 -1.33
CA ASN A 591 -12.60 6.16 -0.02
C ASN A 591 -11.73 7.23 0.64
N LYS A 592 -11.00 8.05 -0.14
CA LYS A 592 -10.10 9.09 0.37
C LYS A 592 -10.57 10.48 -0.07
N VAL A 593 -10.82 11.35 0.90
CA VAL A 593 -11.40 12.68 0.69
C VAL A 593 -10.45 13.76 1.21
N ALA A 594 -9.90 14.57 0.30
CA ALA A 594 -9.16 15.78 0.65
C ALA A 594 -10.14 16.94 0.85
N ILE A 595 -9.94 17.76 1.88
CA ILE A 595 -10.80 18.91 2.19
C ILE A 595 -9.95 20.15 2.46
N VAL A 596 -10.02 21.13 1.57
CA VAL A 596 -9.52 22.50 1.80
C VAL A 596 -10.61 23.26 2.56
N GLY A 597 -10.28 23.82 3.72
CA GLY A 597 -11.25 24.55 4.56
C GLY A 597 -12.05 23.67 5.53
N ALA A 598 -11.51 22.52 5.95
CA ALA A 598 -12.17 21.53 6.80
C ALA A 598 -12.67 22.03 8.19
N THR A 599 -12.24 23.20 8.65
CA THR A 599 -12.74 23.85 9.90
C THR A 599 -13.62 25.07 9.64
N GLY A 600 -13.91 25.41 8.38
CA GLY A 600 -14.86 26.48 8.03
C GLY A 600 -16.32 26.06 8.31
N HIS A 601 -17.26 27.01 8.14
CA HIS A 601 -18.68 26.77 8.43
C HIS A 601 -19.22 25.51 7.75
N ILE A 602 -19.17 25.40 6.43
CA ILE A 602 -19.61 24.18 5.74
C ILE A 602 -18.64 23.00 5.88
N GLY A 603 -17.32 23.26 5.84
CA GLY A 603 -16.30 22.20 5.93
C GLY A 603 -16.39 21.37 7.21
N SER A 604 -16.66 22.01 8.35
CA SER A 604 -16.81 21.33 9.65
C SER A 604 -18.02 20.39 9.72
N HIS A 605 -19.15 20.77 9.10
CA HIS A 605 -20.34 19.92 9.02
C HIS A 605 -20.17 18.75 8.05
N ILE A 606 -19.48 18.97 6.92
CA ILE A 606 -19.08 17.88 6.00
C ILE A 606 -18.16 16.88 6.73
N VAL A 607 -17.13 17.37 7.42
CA VAL A 607 -16.20 16.53 8.21
C VAL A 607 -16.96 15.73 9.27
N ALA A 608 -17.89 16.34 9.99
CA ALA A 608 -18.65 15.66 11.05
C ALA A 608 -19.48 14.47 10.53
N GLU A 609 -20.18 14.63 9.40
CA GLU A 609 -20.99 13.55 8.81
C GLU A 609 -20.11 12.48 8.13
N LEU A 610 -18.99 12.84 7.50
CA LEU A 610 -18.01 11.87 6.97
C LEU A 610 -17.33 11.06 8.10
N LEU A 611 -16.99 11.67 9.23
CA LEU A 611 -16.45 10.92 10.39
C LEU A 611 -17.50 9.98 10.99
N LYS A 612 -18.76 10.42 11.05
CA LYS A 612 -19.89 9.65 11.57
C LYS A 612 -20.26 8.45 10.70
N ASN A 613 -20.06 8.51 9.38
CA ASN A 613 -20.26 7.36 8.50
C ASN A 613 -19.12 6.32 8.61
N GLY A 614 -17.92 6.74 9.03
CA GLY A 614 -16.77 5.86 9.27
C GLY A 614 -16.21 5.17 8.02
N ARG A 615 -16.57 5.62 6.82
CA ARG A 615 -16.25 4.97 5.53
C ARG A 615 -15.17 5.69 4.72
N HIS A 616 -14.76 6.90 5.11
CA HIS A 616 -13.77 7.68 4.37
C HIS A 616 -12.54 8.06 5.21
N ASP A 617 -11.38 7.98 4.57
CA ASP A 617 -10.13 8.59 5.02
C ASP A 617 -10.18 10.09 4.71
N ILE A 618 -10.27 10.94 5.75
CA ILE A 618 -10.38 12.40 5.60
C ILE A 618 -9.03 13.08 5.82
N THR A 619 -8.59 13.89 4.86
CA THR A 619 -7.39 14.74 4.98
C THR A 619 -7.76 16.22 4.86
N ALA A 620 -7.56 16.98 5.93
CA ALA A 620 -7.65 18.44 5.92
C ALA A 620 -6.37 19.04 5.32
N ILE A 621 -6.50 19.70 4.17
CA ILE A 621 -5.43 20.47 3.55
C ILE A 621 -5.40 21.85 4.20
N SER A 622 -4.35 22.15 4.97
CA SER A 622 -4.25 23.36 5.79
C SER A 622 -2.98 24.14 5.48
N ARG A 623 -3.01 25.47 5.57
CA ARG A 623 -1.78 26.28 5.43
C ARG A 623 -0.79 25.91 6.55
N GLN A 624 0.51 25.85 6.26
CA GLN A 624 1.56 25.58 7.28
C GLN A 624 1.47 26.50 8.51
N SER A 625 1.09 27.76 8.32
CA SER A 625 0.91 28.76 9.39
C SER A 625 -0.42 28.65 10.16
N SER A 626 -1.22 27.62 9.93
CA SER A 626 -2.54 27.46 10.55
C SER A 626 -2.42 27.05 12.02
N LYS A 627 -3.24 27.67 12.86
CA LYS A 627 -3.46 27.28 14.27
C LYS A 627 -4.79 26.54 14.47
N ALA A 628 -5.45 26.16 13.37
CA ALA A 628 -6.72 25.43 13.42
C ALA A 628 -6.54 24.05 14.06
N THR A 629 -7.50 23.65 14.88
CA THR A 629 -7.57 22.31 15.48
C THR A 629 -8.60 21.48 14.73
N PHE A 630 -8.38 20.17 14.66
CA PHE A 630 -9.18 19.25 13.85
C PHE A 630 -9.69 18.08 14.72
N PRO A 631 -10.89 17.54 14.46
CA PRO A 631 -11.40 16.39 15.19
C PRO A 631 -10.52 15.14 15.04
N SER A 632 -10.51 14.29 16.07
CA SER A 632 -9.85 12.97 16.00
C SER A 632 -10.43 12.14 14.86
N GLY A 633 -9.55 11.65 13.97
CA GLY A 633 -9.92 10.94 12.74
C GLY A 633 -9.66 11.74 11.45
N VAL A 634 -9.44 13.06 11.55
CA VAL A 634 -9.00 13.89 10.43
C VAL A 634 -7.48 13.95 10.39
N LYS A 635 -6.88 13.53 9.27
CA LYS A 635 -5.44 13.74 9.00
C LYS A 635 -5.23 15.21 8.62
N VAL A 636 -4.14 15.83 9.06
CA VAL A 636 -3.82 17.22 8.70
C VAL A 636 -2.59 17.24 7.81
N ALA A 637 -2.73 17.79 6.60
CA ALA A 637 -1.63 17.99 5.67
C ALA A 637 -1.29 19.49 5.60
N PRO A 638 -0.17 19.93 6.21
CA PRO A 638 0.25 21.33 6.17
C PRO A 638 0.94 21.64 4.83
N VAL A 639 0.39 22.59 4.07
CA VAL A 639 0.86 22.99 2.74
C VAL A 639 1.24 24.46 2.66
N ASP A 640 2.16 24.78 1.76
CA ASP A 640 2.35 26.13 1.24
C ASP A 640 1.52 26.29 -0.04
N TYR A 641 0.51 27.15 0.00
CA TYR A 641 -0.38 27.38 -1.15
C TYR A 641 0.29 28.14 -2.31
N SER A 642 1.51 28.68 -2.12
CA SER A 642 2.32 29.27 -3.18
C SER A 642 3.26 28.25 -3.86
N ASN A 643 3.37 27.04 -3.31
CA ASN A 643 4.20 25.96 -3.82
C ASN A 643 3.33 24.81 -4.34
N GLU A 644 3.21 24.67 -5.65
CA GLU A 644 2.33 23.67 -6.28
C GLU A 644 2.69 22.23 -5.87
N ASP A 645 3.99 21.91 -5.75
CA ASP A 645 4.46 20.57 -5.35
C ASP A 645 4.06 20.23 -3.92
N SER A 646 4.03 21.23 -3.01
CA SER A 646 3.52 21.06 -1.65
C SER A 646 2.04 20.67 -1.61
N ILE A 647 1.25 21.15 -2.58
CA ILE A 647 -0.17 20.82 -2.69
C ILE A 647 -0.34 19.45 -3.36
N ILE A 648 0.44 19.15 -4.40
CA ILE A 648 0.43 17.86 -5.12
C ILE A 648 0.73 16.71 -4.15
N GLU A 649 1.77 16.83 -3.31
CA GLU A 649 2.14 15.79 -2.34
C GLU A 649 1.02 15.56 -1.32
N ALA A 650 0.45 16.64 -0.78
CA ALA A 650 -0.66 16.57 0.18
C ALA A 650 -1.96 15.99 -0.40
N MET A 651 -2.16 16.06 -1.72
CA MET A 651 -3.34 15.56 -2.41
C MET A 651 -3.14 14.17 -3.05
N ARG A 652 -1.91 13.63 -3.10
CA ARG A 652 -1.62 12.39 -3.84
C ARG A 652 -2.45 11.20 -3.36
N GLY A 653 -3.14 10.57 -4.30
CA GLY A 653 -3.93 9.35 -4.04
C GLY A 653 -5.21 9.56 -3.24
N HIS A 654 -5.78 10.78 -3.23
CA HIS A 654 -7.18 10.99 -2.84
C HIS A 654 -8.12 10.76 -4.03
N ASP A 655 -9.32 10.25 -3.77
CA ASP A 655 -10.30 9.95 -4.82
C ASP A 655 -11.16 11.19 -5.14
N PHE A 656 -11.40 12.04 -4.13
CA PHE A 656 -12.26 13.21 -4.19
C PHE A 656 -11.63 14.40 -3.44
N LEU A 657 -11.73 15.61 -3.99
CA LEU A 657 -11.35 16.86 -3.33
C LEU A 657 -12.57 17.74 -3.09
N ILE A 658 -12.71 18.28 -1.89
CA ILE A 658 -13.68 19.32 -1.54
C ILE A 658 -12.94 20.62 -1.30
N ILE A 659 -13.35 21.69 -1.98
CA ILE A 659 -12.77 23.03 -1.82
C ILE A 659 -13.81 23.94 -1.15
N SER A 660 -13.50 24.43 0.05
CA SER A 660 -14.28 25.44 0.77
C SER A 660 -13.36 26.59 1.19
N LEU A 661 -13.09 27.50 0.26
CA LEU A 661 -12.24 28.68 0.49
C LEU A 661 -13.07 29.87 0.97
N SER A 662 -12.50 30.66 1.87
CA SER A 662 -13.02 31.99 2.22
C SER A 662 -13.16 32.86 0.96
N ALA A 663 -14.15 33.73 0.92
CA ALA A 663 -14.27 34.79 -0.09
C ALA A 663 -13.04 35.72 -0.13
N SER A 664 -12.26 35.78 0.96
CA SER A 664 -11.01 36.53 1.06
C SER A 664 -9.76 35.76 0.60
N ALA A 665 -9.89 34.57 0.00
CA ALA A 665 -8.76 33.82 -0.54
C ALA A 665 -8.20 34.51 -1.81
N ALA A 666 -6.89 34.42 -2.03
CA ALA A 666 -6.27 35.01 -3.21
C ALA A 666 -6.81 34.35 -4.50
N PRO A 667 -7.09 35.10 -5.59
CA PRO A 667 -7.75 34.56 -6.79
C PRO A 667 -7.06 33.33 -7.40
N GLU A 668 -5.72 33.30 -7.38
CA GLU A 668 -4.92 32.19 -7.92
C GLU A 668 -4.94 30.91 -7.07
N THR A 669 -5.46 30.96 -5.85
CA THR A 669 -5.47 29.81 -4.92
C THR A 669 -6.32 28.66 -5.47
N HIS A 670 -7.52 28.98 -5.99
CA HIS A 670 -8.45 27.99 -6.52
C HIS A 670 -7.93 27.25 -7.78
N PRO A 671 -7.45 27.93 -8.84
CA PRO A 671 -6.88 27.24 -10.00
C PRO A 671 -5.60 26.47 -9.66
N THR A 672 -4.78 26.96 -8.74
CA THR A 672 -3.56 26.25 -8.30
C THR A 672 -3.91 24.94 -7.59
N ILE A 673 -4.88 24.98 -6.66
CA ILE A 673 -5.43 23.78 -6.01
C ILE A 673 -5.99 22.80 -7.05
N CYS A 674 -6.79 23.25 -8.02
CA CYS A 674 -7.38 22.36 -9.02
C CYS A 674 -6.33 21.67 -9.90
N LYS A 675 -5.32 22.42 -10.36
CA LYS A 675 -4.19 21.87 -11.13
C LYS A 675 -3.38 20.86 -10.32
N ALA A 676 -3.03 21.20 -9.08
CA ALA A 676 -2.32 20.32 -8.18
C ALA A 676 -3.10 19.03 -7.90
N ALA A 677 -4.41 19.13 -7.66
CA ALA A 677 -5.28 17.99 -7.40
C ALA A 677 -5.30 16.99 -8.57
N VAL A 678 -5.50 17.46 -9.81
CA VAL A 678 -5.53 16.56 -10.98
C VAL A 678 -4.13 15.98 -11.26
N LYS A 679 -3.06 16.77 -11.11
CA LYS A 679 -1.67 16.25 -11.18
C LYS A 679 -1.38 15.21 -10.10
N ALA A 680 -2.03 15.30 -8.94
CA ALA A 680 -1.94 14.34 -7.84
C ALA A 680 -2.82 13.09 -8.03
N GLY A 681 -3.60 13.01 -9.12
CA GLY A 681 -4.48 11.90 -9.47
C GLY A 681 -5.93 12.04 -8.99
N VAL A 682 -6.32 13.20 -8.45
CA VAL A 682 -7.70 13.44 -7.98
C VAL A 682 -8.61 13.78 -9.16
N HIS A 683 -9.53 12.88 -9.49
CA HIS A 683 -10.39 13.00 -10.68
C HIS A 683 -11.78 13.59 -10.41
N TRP A 684 -12.20 13.68 -9.15
CA TRP A 684 -13.47 14.28 -8.73
C TRP A 684 -13.22 15.46 -7.80
N ILE A 685 -13.79 16.62 -8.12
CA ILE A 685 -13.59 17.86 -7.38
C ILE A 685 -14.94 18.51 -7.08
N MET A 686 -15.23 18.85 -5.84
CA MET A 686 -16.28 19.81 -5.48
C MET A 686 -15.63 21.20 -5.37
N PRO A 687 -15.75 22.06 -6.40
CA PRO A 687 -15.10 23.36 -6.43
C PRO A 687 -15.78 24.33 -5.46
N ASN A 688 -15.14 25.49 -5.24
CA ASN A 688 -15.69 26.54 -4.39
C ASN A 688 -16.81 27.33 -5.11
N ALA A 689 -17.96 26.67 -5.32
CA ALA A 689 -19.06 27.13 -6.17
C ALA A 689 -20.44 26.79 -5.58
N TYR A 690 -20.61 26.91 -4.26
CA TYR A 690 -21.79 26.45 -3.53
C TYR A 690 -23.06 27.27 -3.82
N GLY A 691 -24.21 26.61 -3.73
CA GLY A 691 -25.53 27.24 -3.53
C GLY A 691 -26.42 27.38 -4.77
N MET A 692 -25.88 27.81 -5.90
CA MET A 692 -26.67 28.23 -7.07
C MET A 692 -26.91 27.14 -8.13
N ASP A 693 -27.97 27.31 -8.94
CA ASP A 693 -28.18 26.52 -10.15
C ASP A 693 -27.18 26.91 -11.25
N ILE A 694 -26.05 26.21 -11.29
CA ILE A 694 -25.00 26.40 -12.31
C ILE A 694 -25.45 26.12 -13.75
N ASN A 695 -26.61 25.47 -13.95
CA ASN A 695 -27.18 25.21 -15.27
C ASN A 695 -28.14 26.32 -15.75
N ASN A 696 -28.42 27.33 -14.92
CA ASN A 696 -29.18 28.52 -15.30
C ASN A 696 -28.21 29.64 -15.67
N THR A 697 -27.79 29.69 -16.94
CA THR A 697 -26.81 30.66 -17.45
C THR A 697 -27.21 32.11 -17.14
N LYS A 698 -28.49 32.46 -17.26
CA LYS A 698 -28.98 33.82 -16.98
C LYS A 698 -28.82 34.16 -15.49
N PHE A 699 -29.22 33.26 -14.60
CA PHE A 699 -29.03 33.42 -13.16
C PHE A 699 -27.53 33.53 -12.79
N MET A 700 -26.67 32.74 -13.45
CA MET A 700 -25.21 32.78 -13.28
C MET A 700 -24.55 34.06 -13.80
N GLU A 701 -25.19 34.78 -14.73
CA GLU A 701 -24.71 36.07 -15.24
C GLU A 701 -25.21 37.25 -14.40
N GLU A 702 -26.42 37.14 -13.82
CA GLU A 702 -27.05 38.19 -13.01
C GLU A 702 -26.71 38.12 -11.51
N ASN A 703 -26.37 36.93 -10.99
CA ASN A 703 -25.99 36.76 -9.59
C ASN A 703 -24.54 37.18 -9.34
N VAL A 704 -24.30 38.01 -8.31
CA VAL A 704 -22.96 38.54 -7.95
C VAL A 704 -21.88 37.48 -7.74
N TYR A 705 -22.25 36.27 -7.32
CA TYR A 705 -21.31 35.15 -7.12
C TYR A 705 -21.23 34.20 -8.33
N GLY A 706 -22.12 34.34 -9.30
CA GLY A 706 -22.17 33.52 -10.52
C GLY A 706 -20.89 33.55 -11.37
N PRO A 707 -20.26 34.71 -11.62
CA PRO A 707 -18.95 34.77 -12.29
C PRO A 707 -17.83 34.03 -11.54
N VAL A 708 -17.84 34.06 -10.20
CA VAL A 708 -16.86 33.35 -9.36
C VAL A 708 -17.08 31.84 -9.45
N ALA A 709 -18.34 31.40 -9.31
CA ALA A 709 -18.72 30.00 -9.46
C ALA A 709 -18.37 29.48 -10.87
N LYS A 710 -18.71 30.21 -11.94
CA LYS A 710 -18.36 29.86 -13.34
C LYS A 710 -16.84 29.69 -13.51
N LYS A 711 -16.04 30.64 -13.00
CA LYS A 711 -14.58 30.56 -13.06
C LYS A 711 -14.05 29.31 -12.34
N ALA A 712 -14.62 28.96 -11.19
CA ALA A 712 -14.26 27.75 -10.45
C ALA A 712 -14.56 26.45 -11.24
N LEU A 713 -15.64 26.40 -12.05
CA LEU A 713 -15.92 25.27 -12.95
C LEU A 713 -14.94 25.20 -14.13
N GLU A 714 -14.56 26.35 -14.67
CA GLU A 714 -13.57 26.46 -15.76
C GLU A 714 -12.18 26.02 -15.30
N ASP A 715 -11.79 26.31 -14.06
CA ASP A 715 -10.53 25.86 -13.45
C ASP A 715 -10.44 24.33 -13.35
N VAL A 716 -11.50 23.68 -12.86
CA VAL A 716 -11.56 22.20 -12.78
C VAL A 716 -11.51 21.57 -14.17
N LYS A 717 -12.29 22.09 -15.11
CA LYS A 717 -12.30 21.60 -16.50
C LYS A 717 -10.94 21.77 -17.18
N SER A 718 -10.28 22.91 -16.98
CA SER A 718 -8.98 23.24 -17.56
C SER A 718 -7.82 22.45 -16.91
N ALA A 719 -7.98 22.01 -15.66
CA ALA A 719 -7.05 21.08 -15.02
C ALA A 719 -7.22 19.63 -15.50
N GLY A 720 -8.35 19.27 -16.13
CA GLY A 720 -8.68 17.91 -16.56
C GLY A 720 -9.47 17.09 -15.53
N GLY A 721 -10.06 17.74 -14.52
CA GLY A 721 -10.89 17.10 -13.51
C GLY A 721 -12.38 17.07 -13.88
N ASN A 722 -13.17 16.30 -13.12
CA ASN A 722 -14.63 16.32 -13.20
C ASN A 722 -15.18 17.03 -11.95
N TYR A 723 -16.17 17.93 -12.12
CA TYR A 723 -16.78 18.58 -10.95
C TYR A 723 -18.11 17.97 -10.53
N ILE A 724 -18.46 18.18 -9.26
CA ILE A 724 -19.84 18.09 -8.74
C ILE A 724 -20.08 19.31 -7.86
N VAL A 725 -21.10 20.11 -8.17
CA VAL A 725 -21.43 21.32 -7.40
C VAL A 725 -22.52 21.04 -6.38
N LEU A 726 -22.32 21.43 -5.12
CA LEU A 726 -23.40 21.39 -4.12
C LEU A 726 -24.32 22.61 -4.29
N ALA A 727 -25.44 22.43 -4.99
CA ALA A 727 -26.48 23.44 -5.18
C ALA A 727 -27.47 23.38 -4.01
N CYS A 728 -27.09 24.00 -2.88
CA CYS A 728 -27.83 23.98 -1.62
C CYS A 728 -28.65 25.24 -1.31
N SER A 729 -28.62 26.24 -2.20
CA SER A 729 -28.94 27.65 -1.89
C SER A 729 -28.16 28.12 -0.64
N PHE A 730 -28.74 29.00 0.16
CA PHE A 730 -28.15 29.53 1.39
C PHE A 730 -28.35 28.61 2.60
N TRP A 731 -27.46 28.76 3.57
CA TRP A 731 -27.41 27.98 4.82
C TRP A 731 -28.41 28.50 5.86
N TYR A 732 -29.61 27.92 5.90
CA TYR A 732 -30.80 28.47 6.55
C TYR A 732 -30.54 29.11 7.93
N GLU A 733 -30.04 28.35 8.90
CA GLU A 733 -29.82 28.78 10.27
C GLU A 733 -28.74 29.85 10.43
N TRP A 734 -27.78 29.91 9.51
CA TRP A 734 -26.72 30.92 9.48
C TRP A 734 -27.21 32.20 8.80
N SER A 735 -27.94 32.07 7.70
CA SER A 735 -28.55 33.18 6.95
C SER A 735 -29.65 33.89 7.74
N LEU A 736 -30.46 33.15 8.50
CA LEU A 736 -31.47 33.72 9.41
C LEU A 736 -30.84 34.54 10.55
N ALA A 737 -29.61 34.20 10.95
CA ALA A 737 -28.83 34.98 11.90
C ALA A 737 -28.20 36.26 11.29
N GLY A 738 -28.28 36.46 9.97
CA GLY A 738 -27.66 37.56 9.23
C GLY A 738 -28.42 38.89 9.24
N GLY A 739 -29.68 38.91 9.67
CA GLY A 739 -30.47 40.15 9.76
C GLY A 739 -31.07 40.60 8.41
N LEU A 740 -31.31 41.91 8.30
CA LEU A 740 -31.96 42.50 7.12
C LEU A 740 -31.19 42.32 5.80
N ASP A 741 -29.88 42.10 5.86
CA ASP A 741 -29.02 41.93 4.68
C ASP A 741 -29.18 40.56 3.99
N PHE A 742 -29.83 39.60 4.66
CA PHE A 742 -29.87 38.19 4.26
C PHE A 742 -31.30 37.81 3.85
N TYR A 743 -32.05 37.14 4.72
CA TYR A 743 -33.48 36.87 4.50
C TYR A 743 -34.39 38.05 4.84
N GLY A 744 -33.85 39.24 5.09
CA GLY A 744 -34.65 40.40 5.45
C GLY A 744 -35.25 40.31 6.86
N ILE A 745 -34.77 39.41 7.74
CA ILE A 745 -35.35 39.19 9.08
C ILE A 745 -34.28 39.46 10.15
N ASP A 746 -34.50 40.49 10.98
CA ASP A 746 -33.67 40.85 12.12
C ASP A 746 -34.37 40.51 13.44
N ILE A 747 -34.10 39.30 13.92
CA ILE A 747 -34.59 38.74 15.18
C ILE A 747 -34.23 39.62 16.38
N LYS A 748 -33.06 40.28 16.37
CA LYS A 748 -32.57 41.03 17.53
C LYS A 748 -33.34 42.33 17.72
N ASN A 749 -33.63 43.02 16.61
CA ASN A 749 -34.33 44.30 16.62
C ASN A 749 -35.83 44.18 16.30
N LYS A 750 -36.35 42.95 16.18
CA LYS A 750 -37.72 42.63 15.74
C LYS A 750 -38.13 43.41 14.49
N LYS A 751 -37.33 43.29 13.42
CA LYS A 751 -37.61 43.93 12.12
C LYS A 751 -37.66 42.92 10.99
N ALA A 752 -38.58 43.12 10.05
CA ALA A 752 -38.59 42.39 8.79
C ALA A 752 -38.71 43.34 7.59
N VAL A 753 -37.99 43.03 6.51
CA VAL A 753 -38.13 43.67 5.20
C VAL A 753 -38.34 42.58 4.17
N PHE A 754 -39.58 42.41 3.75
CA PHE A 754 -39.95 41.50 2.67
C PHE A 754 -39.48 42.03 1.33
N PHE A 755 -39.08 41.10 0.48
CA PHE A 755 -38.72 41.32 -0.91
C PHE A 755 -39.99 41.07 -1.71
N ASP A 756 -40.44 42.08 -2.45
CA ASP A 756 -41.81 42.18 -2.97
C ASP A 756 -42.85 41.98 -1.86
N ASP A 757 -43.72 40.97 -1.93
CA ASP A 757 -44.72 40.65 -0.89
C ASP A 757 -44.23 39.63 0.16
N GLY A 758 -43.00 39.14 0.03
CA GLY A 758 -42.41 38.15 0.93
C GLY A 758 -42.95 36.72 0.76
N THR A 759 -43.80 36.46 -0.25
CA THR A 759 -44.41 35.14 -0.51
C THR A 759 -43.60 34.27 -1.47
N GLN A 760 -42.66 34.84 -2.24
CA GLN A 760 -41.81 34.07 -3.15
C GLN A 760 -41.01 33.03 -2.37
N LYS A 761 -41.19 31.75 -2.73
CA LYS A 761 -40.48 30.64 -2.10
C LYS A 761 -39.13 30.42 -2.77
N ILE A 762 -38.13 30.11 -1.97
CA ILE A 762 -36.82 29.63 -2.40
C ILE A 762 -36.49 28.31 -1.72
N ASN A 763 -35.69 27.49 -2.38
CA ASN A 763 -35.00 26.42 -1.71
C ASN A 763 -33.94 27.00 -0.76
N THR A 764 -33.77 26.38 0.40
CA THR A 764 -32.67 26.62 1.35
C THR A 764 -32.31 25.31 2.06
N SER A 765 -31.08 25.20 2.56
CA SER A 765 -30.57 23.99 3.24
C SER A 765 -29.91 24.35 4.55
N THR A 766 -29.95 23.46 5.54
CA THR A 766 -29.12 23.61 6.74
C THR A 766 -27.68 23.17 6.47
N LEU A 767 -26.71 23.68 7.25
CA LEU A 767 -25.32 23.21 7.19
C LEU A 767 -25.25 21.70 7.45
N ALA A 768 -26.11 21.19 8.34
CA ALA A 768 -26.21 19.78 8.66
C ALA A 768 -26.77 18.95 7.48
N GLN A 769 -27.78 19.44 6.75
CA GLN A 769 -28.29 18.78 5.55
C GLN A 769 -27.26 18.79 4.41
N CYS A 770 -26.52 19.89 4.25
CA CYS A 770 -25.40 19.97 3.31
C CYS A 770 -24.30 18.94 3.65
N GLY A 771 -23.92 18.81 4.94
CA GLY A 771 -22.98 17.78 5.39
C GLY A 771 -23.46 16.36 5.09
N ARG A 772 -24.73 16.07 5.39
CA ARG A 772 -25.37 14.77 5.07
C ARG A 772 -25.43 14.51 3.56
N ALA A 773 -25.75 15.52 2.76
CA ALA A 773 -25.79 15.42 1.29
C ALA A 773 -24.44 15.03 0.71
N VAL A 774 -23.36 15.68 1.15
CA VAL A 774 -22.00 15.37 0.69
C VAL A 774 -21.58 13.97 1.15
N ALA A 775 -21.78 13.62 2.42
CA ALA A 775 -21.47 12.28 2.92
C ALA A 775 -22.25 11.18 2.17
N ALA A 776 -23.56 11.38 1.97
CA ALA A 776 -24.40 10.45 1.22
C ALA A 776 -23.97 10.31 -0.25
N LEU A 777 -23.55 11.40 -0.91
CA LEU A 777 -23.00 11.37 -2.28
C LEU A 777 -21.71 10.55 -2.33
N LEU A 778 -20.75 10.80 -1.44
CA LEU A 778 -19.45 10.09 -1.47
C LEU A 778 -19.59 8.61 -1.07
N ASP A 779 -20.65 8.26 -0.34
CA ASP A 779 -21.01 6.89 0.01
C ASP A 779 -21.63 6.06 -1.14
N LEU A 780 -21.96 6.70 -2.27
CA LEU A 780 -22.45 6.03 -3.47
C LEU A 780 -21.33 5.30 -4.24
N PRO A 781 -21.67 4.31 -5.10
CA PRO A 781 -20.72 3.83 -6.07
C PRO A 781 -20.34 4.94 -7.08
N ILE A 782 -19.12 4.90 -7.63
CA ILE A 782 -18.67 5.90 -8.61
C ILE A 782 -19.47 5.75 -9.90
N THR A 783 -19.56 4.53 -10.42
CA THR A 783 -20.30 4.16 -11.63
C THR A 783 -21.62 3.47 -11.31
N LYS A 784 -22.60 3.66 -12.20
CA LYS A 784 -23.98 3.28 -12.00
C LYS A 784 -24.21 1.77 -12.01
N GLN A 785 -25.03 1.29 -11.08
CA GLN A 785 -25.37 -0.13 -10.92
C GLN A 785 -26.90 -0.33 -10.97
N GLY A 786 -27.43 -0.41 -12.20
CA GLY A 786 -28.87 -0.42 -12.45
C GLY A 786 -29.50 0.95 -12.20
N ASP A 787 -30.70 0.99 -11.62
CA ASP A 787 -31.41 2.25 -11.32
C ASP A 787 -30.94 2.93 -10.03
N LYS A 788 -29.97 2.35 -9.31
CA LYS A 788 -29.41 2.92 -8.09
C LYS A 788 -28.55 4.16 -8.42
N PRO A 789 -28.59 5.21 -7.57
CA PRO A 789 -27.79 6.40 -7.78
C PRO A 789 -26.29 6.13 -7.64
N ALA A 790 -25.48 6.85 -8.41
CA ALA A 790 -24.02 6.80 -8.42
C ALA A 790 -23.42 8.20 -8.51
N VAL A 791 -22.16 8.37 -8.09
CA VAL A 791 -21.44 9.67 -8.15
C VAL A 791 -21.45 10.24 -9.58
N GLU A 792 -21.32 9.38 -10.60
CA GLU A 792 -21.33 9.82 -12.00
C GLU A 792 -22.67 10.36 -12.50
N ASP A 793 -23.79 10.13 -11.79
CA ASP A 793 -25.08 10.74 -12.13
C ASP A 793 -25.07 12.28 -12.00
N TRP A 794 -24.07 12.85 -11.32
CA TRP A 794 -23.86 14.29 -11.18
C TRP A 794 -22.53 14.78 -11.80
N LYS A 795 -21.93 13.97 -12.68
CA LYS A 795 -20.63 14.27 -13.29
C LYS A 795 -20.68 15.52 -14.16
N ASN A 796 -19.92 16.54 -13.75
CA ASN A 796 -19.93 17.89 -14.33
C ASN A 796 -21.30 18.59 -14.23
N ASP A 797 -22.02 18.32 -13.14
CA ASP A 797 -23.38 18.82 -12.89
C ASP A 797 -23.57 19.25 -11.41
N ALA A 798 -24.79 19.66 -11.06
CA ALA A 798 -25.19 20.12 -9.74
C ALA A 798 -25.93 19.04 -8.93
N LEU A 799 -25.49 18.83 -7.70
CA LEU A 799 -26.21 18.13 -6.64
C LEU A 799 -27.19 19.11 -5.96
N TYR A 800 -28.40 19.24 -6.52
CA TYR A 800 -29.48 20.04 -5.94
C TYR A 800 -29.99 19.42 -4.64
N VAL A 801 -29.89 20.14 -3.51
CA VAL A 801 -30.39 19.69 -2.21
C VAL A 801 -31.08 20.84 -1.48
N SER A 802 -32.11 20.53 -0.72
CA SER A 802 -32.84 21.53 0.07
C SER A 802 -33.37 20.92 1.37
N SER A 803 -33.27 21.66 2.47
CA SER A 803 -34.03 21.34 3.69
C SER A 803 -35.48 21.82 3.57
N PHE A 804 -35.68 23.02 3.01
CA PHE A 804 -36.96 23.72 3.00
C PHE A 804 -37.18 24.49 1.69
N LEU A 805 -38.40 24.39 1.12
CA LEU A 805 -38.92 25.33 0.13
C LEU A 805 -39.83 26.34 0.85
N VAL A 806 -39.31 27.54 1.13
CA VAL A 806 -39.92 28.53 2.04
C VAL A 806 -39.78 29.96 1.52
N SER A 807 -40.76 30.78 1.87
CA SER A 807 -40.80 32.22 1.65
C SER A 807 -40.35 32.99 2.90
N GLN A 808 -40.11 34.30 2.80
CA GLN A 808 -39.79 35.11 3.97
C GLN A 808 -40.94 35.11 5.00
N ARG A 809 -42.19 35.02 4.54
CA ARG A 809 -43.36 34.84 5.41
C ARG A 809 -43.30 33.50 6.17
N ASP A 810 -43.06 32.37 5.48
CA ASP A 810 -42.90 31.07 6.16
C ASP A 810 -41.77 31.10 7.22
N MET A 811 -40.68 31.81 6.93
CA MET A 811 -39.55 31.97 7.85
C MET A 811 -39.90 32.83 9.08
N LEU A 812 -40.59 33.95 8.88
CA LEU A 812 -40.99 34.85 9.95
C LEU A 812 -42.04 34.21 10.87
N ASP A 813 -43.03 33.51 10.31
CA ASP A 813 -44.04 32.77 11.07
C ASP A 813 -43.38 31.68 11.95
N SER A 814 -42.29 31.07 11.48
CA SER A 814 -41.49 30.12 12.25
C SER A 814 -40.69 30.80 13.39
N VAL A 815 -40.17 32.01 13.15
CA VAL A 815 -39.51 32.84 14.19
C VAL A 815 -40.52 33.24 15.27
N HIS A 816 -41.74 33.62 14.89
CA HIS A 816 -42.83 33.93 15.81
C HIS A 816 -43.15 32.76 16.75
N LYS A 817 -43.28 31.54 16.21
CA LYS A 817 -43.45 30.32 17.03
C LYS A 817 -42.26 30.06 17.98
N ALA A 818 -41.05 30.37 17.55
CA ALA A 818 -39.83 30.18 18.35
C ALA A 818 -39.73 31.18 19.52
N LEU A 819 -40.17 32.42 19.31
CA LEU A 819 -40.18 33.50 20.32
C LEU A 819 -41.43 33.50 21.21
N GLY A 820 -42.55 32.97 20.70
CA GLY A 820 -43.87 33.12 21.32
C GLY A 820 -44.47 34.52 21.11
N ASP A 821 -44.18 35.16 19.98
CA ASP A 821 -44.66 36.50 19.61
C ASP A 821 -45.37 36.50 18.24
N SER A 822 -45.68 37.68 17.69
CA SER A 822 -46.50 37.85 16.47
C SER A 822 -46.07 39.06 15.63
N ASP A 823 -46.67 39.25 14.44
CA ASP A 823 -46.46 40.43 13.58
C ASP A 823 -46.67 41.75 14.34
N ASP A 824 -47.62 41.83 15.28
CA ASP A 824 -47.89 43.03 16.09
C ASP A 824 -46.70 43.42 16.99
N ASP A 825 -45.77 42.51 17.24
CA ASP A 825 -44.56 42.74 18.03
C ASP A 825 -43.36 43.22 17.19
N TRP A 826 -43.52 43.39 15.87
CA TRP A 826 -42.43 43.59 14.90
C TRP A 826 -42.64 44.80 13.96
N ASP A 827 -41.53 45.41 13.54
CA ASP A 827 -41.49 46.45 12.49
C ASP A 827 -41.31 45.79 11.12
N ILE A 828 -42.44 45.54 10.43
CA ILE A 828 -42.51 44.81 9.16
C ILE A 828 -42.74 45.78 7.99
N ALA A 829 -41.83 45.76 7.02
CA ALA A 829 -41.89 46.54 5.79
C ALA A 829 -41.67 45.64 4.55
N SER A 830 -41.83 46.22 3.36
CA SER A 830 -41.61 45.57 2.06
C SER A 830 -40.85 46.48 1.10
N GLU A 831 -39.95 45.93 0.29
CA GLU A 831 -39.22 46.63 -0.76
C GLU A 831 -39.20 45.78 -2.05
N PRO A 832 -39.39 46.37 -3.25
CA PRO A 832 -39.32 45.63 -4.51
C PRO A 832 -37.97 44.93 -4.70
N ALA A 833 -37.97 43.63 -5.03
CA ALA A 833 -36.77 42.80 -5.05
C ALA A 833 -35.73 43.28 -6.08
N GLU A 834 -36.18 43.71 -7.27
CA GLU A 834 -35.32 44.25 -8.32
C GLU A 834 -34.70 45.60 -7.94
N GLU A 835 -35.46 46.47 -7.26
CA GLU A 835 -34.97 47.79 -6.81
C GLU A 835 -33.95 47.62 -5.69
N ARG A 836 -34.25 46.77 -4.70
CA ARG A 836 -33.34 46.40 -3.62
C ARG A 836 -32.03 45.82 -4.17
N THR A 837 -32.10 44.89 -5.12
CA THR A 837 -30.92 44.32 -5.78
C THR A 837 -30.11 45.40 -6.52
N SER A 838 -30.78 46.32 -7.21
CA SER A 838 -30.12 47.42 -7.94
C SER A 838 -29.40 48.39 -7.01
N LYS A 839 -30.00 48.77 -5.87
CA LYS A 839 -29.36 49.57 -4.82
C LYS A 839 -28.18 48.83 -4.20
N ALA A 840 -28.39 47.56 -3.85
CA ALA A 840 -27.40 46.71 -3.22
C ALA A 840 -26.14 46.54 -4.10
N LEU A 841 -26.31 46.37 -5.42
CA LEU A 841 -25.21 46.38 -6.39
C LEU A 841 -24.45 47.72 -6.40
N GLN A 842 -25.13 48.86 -6.35
CA GLN A 842 -24.47 50.17 -6.29
C GLN A 842 -23.64 50.34 -5.00
N GLU A 843 -24.14 49.87 -3.86
CA GLU A 843 -23.39 49.88 -2.60
C GLU A 843 -22.24 48.86 -2.60
N MET A 844 -22.42 47.69 -3.21
CA MET A 844 -21.35 46.71 -3.43
C MET A 844 -20.21 47.30 -4.25
N TYR A 845 -20.50 48.05 -5.32
CA TYR A 845 -19.48 48.74 -6.11
C TYR A 845 -18.75 49.86 -5.35
N LYS A 846 -19.30 50.34 -4.21
CA LYS A 846 -18.63 51.24 -3.26
C LYS A 846 -17.85 50.47 -2.16
N GLY A 847 -17.85 49.14 -2.19
CA GLY A 847 -17.19 48.27 -1.21
C GLY A 847 -18.07 47.85 -0.02
N SER A 848 -19.39 48.07 -0.07
CA SER A 848 -20.30 47.67 1.00
C SER A 848 -20.53 46.15 1.02
N PHE A 849 -20.16 45.51 2.13
CA PHE A 849 -20.48 44.09 2.36
C PHE A 849 -21.99 43.86 2.51
N SER A 850 -22.71 44.78 3.14
CA SER A 850 -24.18 44.77 3.21
C SER A 850 -24.79 44.80 1.80
N GLY A 851 -24.26 45.63 0.90
CA GLY A 851 -24.65 45.64 -0.52
C GLY A 851 -24.35 44.32 -1.24
N PHE A 852 -23.20 43.70 -0.99
CA PHE A 852 -22.90 42.36 -1.53
C PHE A 852 -23.92 41.30 -1.05
N ALA A 853 -24.19 41.25 0.26
CA ALA A 853 -25.12 40.30 0.84
C ALA A 853 -26.55 40.51 0.31
N GLN A 854 -27.06 41.75 0.35
CA GLN A 854 -28.40 42.07 -0.16
C GLN A 854 -28.57 41.73 -1.64
N ALA A 855 -27.58 42.04 -2.49
CA ALA A 855 -27.64 41.73 -3.92
C ALA A 855 -27.62 40.21 -4.17
N MET A 856 -26.83 39.46 -3.39
CA MET A 856 -26.75 38.01 -3.49
C MET A 856 -28.04 37.32 -3.04
N TYR A 857 -28.60 37.68 -1.87
CA TYR A 857 -29.79 37.05 -1.31
C TYR A 857 -31.06 37.42 -2.06
N THR A 858 -31.29 38.72 -2.28
CA THR A 858 -32.55 39.22 -2.89
C THR A 858 -32.77 38.62 -4.28
N ARG A 859 -31.71 38.38 -5.05
CA ARG A 859 -31.80 37.80 -6.40
C ARG A 859 -32.40 36.38 -6.45
N PHE A 860 -32.30 35.60 -5.38
CA PHE A 860 -32.98 34.29 -5.30
C PHE A 860 -34.50 34.42 -5.14
N PHE A 861 -34.99 35.52 -4.54
CA PHE A 861 -36.41 35.80 -4.32
C PHE A 861 -37.08 36.51 -5.51
N PHE A 862 -36.47 36.51 -6.69
CA PHE A 862 -37.12 37.05 -7.89
C PHE A 862 -38.30 36.15 -8.31
N THR A 863 -39.40 36.78 -8.70
CA THR A 863 -40.65 36.13 -9.12
C THR A 863 -40.52 35.27 -10.39
N ASN A 864 -39.37 35.31 -11.06
CA ASN A 864 -39.05 34.42 -12.18
C ASN A 864 -38.77 32.97 -11.76
N GLY A 865 -38.66 32.68 -10.45
CA GLY A 865 -38.58 31.33 -9.90
C GLY A 865 -37.18 30.72 -9.82
N ASP A 866 -36.12 31.46 -10.13
CA ASP A 866 -34.75 30.91 -10.14
C ASP A 866 -34.28 30.36 -8.78
N GLY A 867 -34.81 30.90 -7.67
CA GLY A 867 -34.53 30.38 -6.32
C GLY A 867 -35.29 29.09 -5.96
N ASN A 868 -36.26 28.67 -6.76
CA ASN A 868 -37.01 27.42 -6.60
C ASN A 868 -36.55 26.40 -7.67
N TYR A 869 -35.33 25.91 -7.52
CA TYR A 869 -34.79 24.89 -8.42
C TYR A 869 -35.47 23.54 -8.24
N GLU A 870 -36.09 23.21 -7.09
CA GLU A 870 -36.80 21.93 -6.95
C GLU A 870 -37.98 21.81 -7.92
N ALA A 871 -38.69 22.91 -8.21
CA ALA A 871 -39.79 22.92 -9.16
C ALA A 871 -39.35 22.69 -10.63
N THR A 872 -38.07 22.88 -10.96
CA THR A 872 -37.55 22.79 -12.34
C THR A 872 -36.51 21.70 -12.57
N LYS A 873 -35.82 21.25 -11.51
CA LYS A 873 -34.73 20.25 -11.54
C LYS A 873 -35.01 19.01 -10.69
N GLY A 874 -35.91 19.11 -9.72
CA GLY A 874 -36.04 18.15 -8.63
C GLY A 874 -34.88 18.22 -7.63
N LEU A 875 -34.93 17.40 -6.58
CA LEU A 875 -33.90 17.30 -5.54
C LEU A 875 -33.20 15.94 -5.54
N ALA A 876 -31.92 15.94 -5.20
CA ALA A 876 -31.17 14.73 -4.88
C ALA A 876 -31.57 14.13 -3.52
N ASN A 877 -32.33 14.85 -2.67
CA ASN A 877 -32.73 14.43 -1.33
C ASN A 877 -33.23 12.97 -1.25
N GLU A 878 -34.23 12.60 -2.04
CA GLU A 878 -34.81 11.25 -2.00
C GLU A 878 -33.82 10.20 -2.53
N ARG A 879 -33.06 10.53 -3.57
CA ARG A 879 -32.01 9.67 -4.15
C ARG A 879 -30.86 9.44 -3.17
N LEU A 880 -30.56 10.40 -2.31
CA LEU A 880 -29.55 10.32 -1.25
C LEU A 880 -30.12 9.88 0.11
N ALA A 881 -31.41 9.56 0.19
CA ALA A 881 -32.12 9.20 1.43
C ALA A 881 -31.93 10.23 2.57
N LEU A 882 -31.86 11.52 2.24
CA LEU A 882 -31.70 12.59 3.22
C LEU A 882 -32.97 12.74 4.08
N PRO A 883 -32.83 12.97 5.40
CA PRO A 883 -33.99 13.19 6.25
C PRO A 883 -34.73 14.48 5.85
N LYS A 884 -36.05 14.50 6.01
CA LYS A 884 -36.80 15.75 6.07
C LYS A 884 -36.52 16.42 7.41
N GLU A 885 -36.16 17.71 7.38
CA GLU A 885 -35.99 18.51 8.58
C GLU A 885 -37.28 19.24 8.92
N ASP A 886 -37.42 19.62 10.19
CA ASP A 886 -38.55 20.39 10.68
C ASP A 886 -38.16 21.87 10.76
N LEU A 887 -38.91 22.73 10.06
CA LEU A 887 -38.62 24.16 9.97
C LEU A 887 -38.67 24.82 11.35
N ASP A 888 -39.76 24.61 12.09
CA ASP A 888 -40.00 25.23 13.39
C ASP A 888 -38.90 24.85 14.41
N ALA A 889 -38.46 23.58 14.40
CA ALA A 889 -37.38 23.10 15.25
C ALA A 889 -36.01 23.74 14.91
N VAL A 890 -35.67 23.86 13.62
CA VAL A 890 -34.40 24.47 13.20
C VAL A 890 -34.42 25.97 13.42
N THR A 891 -35.52 26.66 13.10
CA THR A 891 -35.70 28.09 13.38
C THR A 891 -35.58 28.36 14.87
N LYS A 892 -36.22 27.56 15.73
CA LYS A 892 -36.10 27.69 17.18
C LYS A 892 -34.66 27.57 17.66
N TRP A 893 -33.93 26.57 17.17
CA TRP A 893 -32.50 26.43 17.49
C TRP A 893 -31.68 27.65 17.06
N ALA A 894 -31.93 28.17 15.85
CA ALA A 894 -31.23 29.34 15.31
C ALA A 894 -31.52 30.62 16.11
N VAL A 895 -32.79 30.86 16.46
CA VAL A 895 -33.27 31.97 17.30
C VAL A 895 -32.63 31.89 18.69
N GLU A 896 -32.73 30.74 19.37
CA GLU A 896 -32.13 30.56 20.70
C GLU A 896 -30.63 30.85 20.69
N LYS A 897 -29.92 30.38 19.65
CA LYS A 897 -28.47 30.57 19.54
C LYS A 897 -28.08 32.01 19.15
N LYS A 898 -28.87 32.68 18.30
CA LYS A 898 -28.69 34.12 17.99
C LYS A 898 -28.85 35.00 19.22
N LEU A 899 -29.83 34.69 20.08
CA LEU A 899 -30.09 35.45 21.30
C LEU A 899 -29.09 35.17 22.43
N LYS A 900 -28.57 33.94 22.54
CA LYS A 900 -27.58 33.55 23.57
C LYS A 900 -26.15 33.99 23.21
N ASP A 901 -25.71 33.65 22.00
CA ASP A 901 -24.29 33.76 21.60
C ASP A 901 -24.03 34.95 20.67
N GLY A 902 -25.05 35.74 20.33
CA GLY A 902 -24.98 36.93 19.47
C GLY A 902 -24.75 36.66 17.98
N PHE A 903 -24.30 35.45 17.60
CA PHE A 903 -23.83 35.07 16.24
C PHE A 903 -23.06 36.23 15.58
N VAL A 904 -21.82 36.40 16.00
CA VAL A 904 -20.89 37.40 15.46
C VAL A 904 -20.48 36.98 14.03
N TYR A 905 -20.38 37.97 13.15
CA TYR A 905 -20.06 37.81 11.73
C TYR A 905 -18.54 37.93 11.48
N GLU A 906 -17.72 37.32 12.36
CA GLU A 906 -16.24 37.40 12.34
C GLU A 906 -15.59 36.35 11.41
#